data_AF-A0A671LA84-F1
#
_entry.id   AF-A0A671LA84-F1
#
_cell.length_a   1.000
_cell.length_b   1.000
_cell.length_c   1.000
_cell.angle_alpha   90.00
_cell.angle_beta   90.00
_cell.angle_gamma   90.00
#
_symmetry.space_group_name_H-M   'P 1'
#
loop_
_entity.id
_entity.type
_entity.pdbx_description
1 polymer ?
#
loop_
_entity_poly.entity_id
_entity_poly.type
_entity_poly.pdbx_seq_one_letter_code
_entity_poly.pdbx_strand_id
1 'polypeptide(L)'
;MTAIKHALQRDIFTPNDERLLSIVNVCKAGKKKKNCFLCATVTTERPVQVKVVKVKKSDKGDFYKRQMAWELRDLTEVDAKDANKENPEFDLHFEKVYRWVASSTAEKNSFISCIWKLNQRYLRKKVEFVNVSPQLLEELPKAEESVPSGESQSVAGGDEDALDDYQELNAREEQDIESMMEVCEYAISNAEAFAEKLSRELQVLDGANIQSIMASEKQVNILMQLLDRALGEEMLQSVKEQMDQISQSNRLIQISNTNNGKLLDEIQFLVNYMDLSKGHIKALQEGDLSSPKGIEACINASEALSQCMNVTLKPGHEKLMAVKQQQHLFSELRDTFARRLTNHLNNVFVHQVTLLHMFQVKNTSSCLSLPGHDQSSTLSQHTAELTLPKHSPLHRDLLRYAKLMEWLKNTQREKYEGLSRTYVDYMTRLYEREIKDFFEVAKIKMAGTSKDGKGKFATLPRKESALKQETESLHGSSGKLTGSTSSLNKLAVSSSNSRRSQSSSLLDMGNMSASDLDVADRTRFDKIFEQVLSELEPLCLAEQDFISKFFKLQQNPTLGENVDDSDGTVHSRPPSEHRHSISEKDMVRMMMNKIFQSIETELNSLIALGDKIDSFNSLYMLVKMSHHVWTAENVDPASYLSTTLGNVLVTVKRNFDKCISGQIRQMEEVKISKKSKVGILPFVTGFEEFAKLAEAIFRNAERRGDLDKAYIKLIRAVFNNVEKVANESQKTPRDVVMMENFHHIFSTLSSLKISCLEAERKEAKQKYTEHLQSYVINSLGQPLEKLNHFFEGVEARVAQGVREEEVSYQLAFNKQELRKVIKEYPGKEVKKGLDNLYKKVDKHLCEEENLLQVVWHSMQDEFIRQYKHFEGLINRCYPGSGITMEFTIQDMLEYFSSIAQSH
;
A
#
# COMPACT_ATOMS: atom_id res chain seq x y z
N MET A 1 -35.13 -10.63 56.37
CA MET A 1 -35.04 -10.09 54.99
C MET A 1 -35.02 -8.56 54.91
N THR A 2 -36.04 -7.85 55.39
CA THR A 2 -36.32 -6.43 55.05
C THR A 2 -35.12 -5.46 55.16
N ALA A 3 -34.37 -5.47 56.26
CA ALA A 3 -33.18 -4.60 56.41
C ALA A 3 -32.10 -4.86 55.34
N ILE A 4 -31.90 -6.13 54.94
CA ILE A 4 -30.98 -6.50 53.86
C ILE A 4 -31.52 -6.01 52.51
N LYS A 5 -32.85 -6.04 52.28
CA LYS A 5 -33.47 -5.49 51.07
C LYS A 5 -33.23 -3.98 50.95
N HIS A 6 -33.37 -3.22 52.04
CA HIS A 6 -33.06 -1.78 52.04
C HIS A 6 -31.57 -1.49 51.85
N ALA A 7 -30.68 -2.23 52.52
CA ALA A 7 -29.24 -2.10 52.31
C ALA A 7 -28.84 -2.39 50.86
N LEU A 8 -29.30 -3.49 50.27
CA LEU A 8 -29.01 -3.83 48.88
C LEU A 8 -29.63 -2.85 47.87
N GLN A 9 -30.84 -2.34 48.14
CA GLN A 9 -31.42 -1.26 47.33
C GLN A 9 -30.50 -0.03 47.34
N ARG A 10 -30.16 0.50 48.53
CA ARG A 10 -29.35 1.72 48.66
C ARG A 10 -27.90 1.54 48.17
N ASP A 11 -27.27 0.42 48.51
CA ASP A 11 -25.82 0.22 48.39
C ASP A 11 -25.40 -0.49 47.09
N ILE A 12 -26.34 -1.10 46.34
CA ILE A 12 -26.07 -1.74 45.03
C ILE A 12 -26.99 -1.24 43.94
N PHE A 13 -28.31 -1.22 44.15
CA PHE A 13 -29.25 -1.09 43.02
C PHE A 13 -29.59 0.37 42.68
N THR A 14 -29.77 1.25 43.67
CA THR A 14 -29.97 2.69 43.46
C THR A 14 -28.80 3.35 42.69
N PRO A 15 -27.51 3.05 42.96
CA PRO A 15 -26.38 3.55 42.16
C PRO A 15 -26.23 2.90 40.76
N ASN A 16 -27.19 2.08 40.33
CA ASN A 16 -27.26 1.44 39.01
C ASN A 16 -28.63 1.69 38.34
N ASP A 17 -29.42 2.64 38.84
CA ASP A 17 -30.80 2.92 38.38
C ASP A 17 -31.73 1.69 38.38
N GLU A 18 -31.48 0.76 39.29
CA GLU A 18 -32.24 -0.48 39.46
C GLU A 18 -33.12 -0.44 40.72
N ARG A 19 -34.40 -0.83 40.57
CA ARG A 19 -35.34 -1.03 41.68
C ARG A 19 -35.42 -2.52 42.03
N LEU A 20 -35.13 -2.87 43.28
CA LEU A 20 -35.15 -4.22 43.84
C LEU A 20 -36.57 -4.65 44.21
N LEU A 21 -37.15 -5.54 43.41
CA LEU A 21 -38.52 -6.01 43.60
C LEU A 21 -38.59 -7.23 44.53
N SER A 22 -37.80 -8.27 44.27
CA SER A 22 -37.72 -9.46 45.12
C SER A 22 -36.28 -9.91 45.37
N ILE A 23 -36.09 -10.65 46.47
CA ILE A 23 -34.80 -11.13 46.96
C ILE A 23 -34.99 -12.51 47.60
N VAL A 24 -34.10 -13.45 47.28
CA VAL A 24 -34.00 -14.76 47.92
C VAL A 24 -32.56 -15.03 48.32
N ASN A 25 -32.36 -15.59 49.51
CA ASN A 25 -31.05 -16.08 49.96
C ASN A 25 -30.91 -17.55 49.55
N VAL A 26 -29.82 -17.88 48.85
CA VAL A 26 -29.59 -19.20 48.25
C VAL A 26 -28.15 -19.69 48.49
N CYS A 27 -27.97 -21.00 48.48
CA CYS A 27 -26.68 -21.62 48.20
C CYS A 27 -26.73 -22.39 46.86
N LYS A 28 -25.56 -22.63 46.24
CA LYS A 28 -25.49 -23.44 45.01
C LYS A 28 -25.59 -24.92 45.40
N ALA A 29 -26.47 -25.67 44.73
CA ALA A 29 -26.66 -27.10 44.99
C ALA A 29 -25.31 -27.86 44.98
N GLY A 30 -25.14 -28.76 45.95
CA GLY A 30 -23.92 -29.56 46.11
C GLY A 30 -22.70 -28.87 46.76
N LYS A 31 -22.75 -27.58 47.15
CA LYS A 31 -21.61 -26.91 47.82
C LYS A 31 -21.98 -26.24 49.15
N LYS A 32 -21.75 -26.95 50.26
CA LYS A 32 -21.91 -26.42 51.63
C LYS A 32 -20.95 -25.23 51.88
N LYS A 33 -21.43 -24.21 52.62
CA LYS A 33 -20.69 -23.06 53.20
C LYS A 33 -20.37 -21.80 52.35
N LYS A 34 -21.04 -21.48 51.23
CA LYS A 34 -21.06 -20.07 50.71
C LYS A 34 -22.45 -19.65 50.19
N ASN A 35 -23.21 -18.97 51.07
CA ASN A 35 -24.51 -18.36 50.75
C ASN A 35 -24.33 -17.09 49.90
N CYS A 36 -25.36 -16.77 49.11
CA CYS A 36 -25.45 -15.57 48.26
C CYS A 36 -26.92 -15.22 48.03
N PHE A 37 -27.19 -13.98 47.64
CA PHE A 37 -28.54 -13.51 47.34
C PHE A 37 -28.76 -13.49 45.83
N LEU A 38 -29.96 -13.88 45.40
CA LEU A 38 -30.49 -13.56 44.08
C LEU A 38 -31.51 -12.44 44.24
N CYS A 39 -31.47 -11.47 43.33
CA CYS A 39 -32.23 -10.24 43.37
C CYS A 39 -32.91 -10.03 42.01
N ALA A 40 -34.22 -9.82 42.00
CA ALA A 40 -34.97 -9.47 40.79
C ALA A 40 -35.14 -7.95 40.73
N THR A 41 -34.61 -7.32 39.68
CA THR A 41 -34.54 -5.86 39.51
C THR A 41 -35.14 -5.38 38.20
N VAL A 42 -35.60 -4.14 38.18
CA VAL A 42 -36.04 -3.41 36.98
C VAL A 42 -35.36 -2.05 36.91
N THR A 43 -35.02 -1.57 35.72
CA THR A 43 -34.49 -0.20 35.55
C THR A 43 -35.57 0.86 35.79
N THR A 44 -35.18 2.01 36.31
CA THR A 44 -36.03 3.22 36.43
C THR A 44 -36.23 3.90 35.07
N GLU A 45 -35.21 3.87 34.21
CA GLU A 45 -35.25 4.41 32.86
C GLU A 45 -36.04 3.54 31.87
N ARG A 46 -36.52 4.18 30.79
CA ARG A 46 -37.20 3.52 29.65
C ARG A 46 -36.21 3.37 28.47
N PRO A 47 -36.18 2.22 27.76
CA PRO A 47 -37.03 1.03 27.94
C PRO A 47 -36.66 0.23 29.20
N VAL A 48 -37.69 -0.23 29.93
CA VAL A 48 -37.50 -0.94 31.20
C VAL A 48 -36.82 -2.29 30.95
N GLN A 49 -35.61 -2.44 31.46
CA GLN A 49 -34.87 -3.71 31.43
C GLN A 49 -35.13 -4.46 32.75
N VAL A 50 -35.39 -5.77 32.66
CA VAL A 50 -35.56 -6.64 33.82
C VAL A 50 -34.34 -7.55 33.96
N LYS A 51 -33.76 -7.62 35.16
CA LYS A 51 -32.53 -8.37 35.43
C LYS A 51 -32.67 -9.26 36.66
N VAL A 52 -32.00 -10.41 36.63
CA VAL A 52 -31.74 -11.24 37.80
C VAL A 52 -30.28 -11.03 38.18
N VAL A 53 -30.01 -10.70 39.44
CA VAL A 53 -28.69 -10.26 39.88
C VAL A 53 -28.24 -11.10 41.07
N LYS A 54 -27.06 -11.70 40.95
CA LYS A 54 -26.42 -12.44 42.03
C LYS A 54 -25.51 -11.52 42.85
N VAL A 55 -25.76 -11.45 44.14
CA VAL A 55 -25.02 -10.63 45.11
C VAL A 55 -24.37 -11.53 46.18
N LYS A 56 -23.14 -11.21 46.59
CA LYS A 56 -22.48 -11.88 47.73
C LYS A 56 -21.92 -10.84 48.71
N LYS A 57 -22.02 -11.11 50.01
CA LYS A 57 -21.29 -10.35 51.05
C LYS A 57 -19.78 -10.51 50.86
N SER A 58 -19.02 -9.45 51.09
CA SER A 58 -17.56 -9.47 50.97
C SER A 58 -16.92 -10.40 52.01
N ASP A 59 -15.79 -11.02 51.65
CA ASP A 59 -14.98 -11.81 52.61
C ASP A 59 -13.99 -10.89 53.41
N LYS A 60 -14.03 -9.56 53.19
CA LYS A 60 -13.19 -8.54 53.87
C LYS A 60 -13.98 -7.29 54.33
N GLY A 61 -15.23 -7.45 54.79
CA GLY A 61 -16.01 -6.34 55.36
C GLY A 61 -17.51 -6.52 55.20
N ASP A 62 -18.30 -5.65 55.82
CA ASP A 62 -19.76 -5.82 55.93
C ASP A 62 -20.55 -5.41 54.67
N PHE A 63 -19.85 -4.99 53.62
CA PHE A 63 -20.43 -4.60 52.33
C PHE A 63 -20.77 -5.78 51.42
N TYR A 64 -21.74 -5.58 50.54
CA TYR A 64 -22.16 -6.52 49.52
C TYR A 64 -21.59 -6.15 48.14
N LYS A 65 -21.39 -7.14 47.26
CA LYS A 65 -20.93 -6.90 45.88
C LYS A 65 -21.74 -7.69 44.86
N ARG A 66 -22.10 -7.04 43.75
CA ARG A 66 -22.66 -7.64 42.53
C ARG A 66 -21.63 -8.64 41.96
N GLN A 67 -21.98 -9.92 41.93
CA GLN A 67 -21.10 -10.99 41.43
C GLN A 67 -21.42 -11.34 39.96
N MET A 68 -22.70 -11.37 39.61
CA MET A 68 -23.15 -11.70 38.24
C MET A 68 -24.53 -11.09 38.01
N ALA A 69 -24.89 -10.85 36.75
CA ALA A 69 -26.23 -10.45 36.36
C ALA A 69 -26.62 -11.18 35.07
N TRP A 70 -27.90 -11.48 34.94
CA TRP A 70 -28.53 -12.05 33.75
C TRP A 70 -29.73 -11.16 33.40
N GLU A 71 -30.05 -11.01 32.12
CA GLU A 71 -31.26 -10.30 31.71
C GLU A 71 -32.42 -11.29 31.63
N LEU A 72 -33.62 -10.89 32.08
CA LEU A 72 -34.73 -11.85 32.20
C LEU A 72 -35.20 -12.37 30.82
N ARG A 73 -34.90 -11.64 29.74
CA ARG A 73 -35.16 -12.06 28.34
C ARG A 73 -34.40 -13.34 27.94
N ASP A 74 -33.26 -13.60 28.57
CA ASP A 74 -32.38 -14.75 28.28
C ASP A 74 -32.80 -16.01 29.05
N LEU A 75 -33.69 -15.87 30.03
CA LEU A 75 -34.30 -17.00 30.75
C LEU A 75 -35.19 -17.79 29.77
N THR A 76 -35.11 -19.11 29.79
CA THR A 76 -35.99 -19.99 29.00
C THR A 76 -37.01 -20.70 29.89
N GLU A 77 -36.57 -21.17 31.06
CA GLU A 77 -37.32 -22.07 31.93
C GLU A 77 -36.99 -21.82 33.40
N VAL A 78 -37.99 -21.99 34.27
CA VAL A 78 -37.88 -21.99 35.73
C VAL A 78 -38.45 -23.30 36.25
N ASP A 79 -37.60 -24.18 36.78
CA ASP A 79 -38.00 -25.47 37.35
C ASP A 79 -37.99 -25.41 38.88
N ALA A 80 -39.15 -25.55 39.50
CA ALA A 80 -39.31 -25.54 40.97
C ALA A 80 -39.19 -26.94 41.62
N LYS A 81 -38.78 -27.96 40.85
CA LYS A 81 -38.51 -29.36 41.23
C LYS A 81 -39.70 -30.21 41.67
N ASP A 82 -40.64 -29.65 42.40
CA ASP A 82 -41.88 -30.34 42.81
C ASP A 82 -42.97 -29.29 43.03
N ALA A 83 -44.15 -29.52 42.45
CA ALA A 83 -45.30 -28.62 42.53
C ALA A 83 -46.14 -28.81 43.80
N ASN A 84 -46.10 -30.01 44.38
CA ASN A 84 -46.99 -30.44 45.47
C ASN A 84 -46.25 -30.66 46.80
N LYS A 85 -44.93 -30.88 46.76
CA LYS A 85 -44.09 -31.11 47.94
C LYS A 85 -43.24 -29.89 48.26
N GLU A 86 -43.13 -29.56 49.54
CA GLU A 86 -42.24 -28.50 49.99
C GLU A 86 -40.76 -28.85 49.75
N ASN A 87 -40.19 -28.26 48.69
CA ASN A 87 -38.78 -28.37 48.35
C ASN A 87 -38.18 -26.96 48.20
N PRO A 88 -37.11 -26.58 48.92
CA PRO A 88 -36.43 -25.28 48.76
C PRO A 88 -35.52 -25.21 47.50
N GLU A 89 -35.33 -26.30 46.76
CA GLU A 89 -34.54 -26.33 45.53
C GLU A 89 -35.30 -25.80 44.31
N PHE A 90 -34.59 -25.11 43.41
CA PHE A 90 -35.06 -24.66 42.09
C PHE A 90 -33.90 -24.43 41.11
N ASP A 91 -34.15 -24.63 39.82
CA ASP A 91 -33.19 -24.35 38.74
C ASP A 91 -33.67 -23.16 37.89
N LEU A 92 -32.73 -22.33 37.45
CA LEU A 92 -32.97 -21.26 36.47
C LEU A 92 -32.18 -21.55 35.19
N HIS A 93 -32.88 -21.66 34.06
CA HIS A 93 -32.27 -22.01 32.77
C HIS A 93 -32.04 -20.76 31.93
N PHE A 94 -30.77 -20.35 31.86
CA PHE A 94 -30.26 -19.39 30.88
C PHE A 94 -29.39 -20.17 29.87
N GLU A 95 -28.36 -19.55 29.28
CA GLU A 95 -27.29 -20.23 28.51
C GLU A 95 -26.70 -21.46 29.23
N LYS A 96 -26.77 -21.50 30.56
CA LYS A 96 -26.40 -22.64 31.41
C LYS A 96 -27.43 -22.81 32.54
N VAL A 97 -27.62 -24.05 33.00
CA VAL A 97 -28.52 -24.38 34.12
C VAL A 97 -27.90 -23.99 35.46
N TYR A 98 -28.56 -23.10 36.20
CA TYR A 98 -28.12 -22.67 37.54
C TYR A 98 -29.02 -23.24 38.63
N ARG A 99 -28.51 -24.24 39.36
CA ARG A 99 -29.20 -24.92 40.47
C ARG A 99 -29.01 -24.23 41.81
N TRP A 100 -30.10 -23.92 42.50
CA TRP A 100 -30.12 -23.16 43.75
C TRP A 100 -30.95 -23.87 44.83
N VAL A 101 -30.57 -23.64 46.08
CA VAL A 101 -31.32 -24.06 47.27
C VAL A 101 -31.60 -22.81 48.10
N ALA A 102 -32.87 -22.45 48.27
CA ALA A 102 -33.29 -21.30 49.08
C ALA A 102 -33.16 -21.56 50.59
N SER A 103 -33.16 -20.51 51.41
CA SER A 103 -33.27 -20.64 52.87
C SER A 103 -34.64 -21.15 53.34
N SER A 104 -35.70 -20.99 52.54
CA SER A 104 -37.02 -21.59 52.80
C SER A 104 -37.84 -21.73 51.53
N THR A 105 -38.81 -22.66 51.56
CA THR A 105 -39.81 -22.85 50.49
C THR A 105 -40.64 -21.59 50.26
N ALA A 106 -40.96 -20.83 51.31
CA ALA A 106 -41.69 -19.56 51.20
C ALA A 106 -40.89 -18.48 50.44
N GLU A 107 -39.58 -18.34 50.72
CA GLU A 107 -38.72 -17.41 49.98
C GLU A 107 -38.51 -17.86 48.52
N LYS A 108 -38.43 -19.17 48.25
CA LYS A 108 -38.44 -19.73 46.89
C LYS A 108 -39.69 -19.30 46.12
N ASN A 109 -40.87 -19.60 46.68
CA ASN A 109 -42.16 -19.40 46.01
C ASN A 109 -42.44 -17.90 45.78
N SER A 110 -42.09 -17.03 46.74
CA SER A 110 -42.18 -15.57 46.59
C SER A 110 -41.27 -15.02 45.49
N PHE A 111 -40.06 -15.58 45.33
CA PHE A 111 -39.13 -15.19 44.27
C PHE A 111 -39.60 -15.66 42.88
N ILE A 112 -40.08 -16.91 42.77
CA ILE A 112 -40.60 -17.48 41.51
C ILE A 112 -41.85 -16.73 41.04
N SER A 113 -42.83 -16.45 41.91
CA SER A 113 -44.02 -15.66 41.55
C SER A 113 -43.66 -14.22 41.14
N CYS A 114 -42.61 -13.63 41.74
CA CYS A 114 -42.11 -12.32 41.28
C CYS A 114 -41.46 -12.38 39.89
N ILE A 115 -40.69 -13.43 39.58
CA ILE A 115 -40.15 -13.67 38.23
C ILE A 115 -41.28 -13.87 37.21
N TRP A 116 -42.33 -14.61 37.56
CA TRP A 116 -43.50 -14.80 36.71
C TRP A 116 -44.24 -13.48 36.42
N LYS A 117 -44.54 -12.68 37.47
CA LYS A 117 -45.17 -11.36 37.32
C LYS A 117 -44.33 -10.38 36.50
N LEU A 118 -43.00 -10.52 36.53
CA LEU A 118 -42.08 -9.73 35.70
C LEU A 118 -42.06 -10.19 34.24
N ASN A 119 -42.13 -11.51 34.00
CA ASN A 119 -42.27 -12.09 32.67
C ASN A 119 -43.55 -11.57 31.99
N GLN A 120 -44.72 -11.70 32.62
CA GLN A 120 -46.00 -11.23 32.05
C GLN A 120 -46.05 -9.72 31.79
N ARG A 121 -45.35 -8.91 32.61
CA ARG A 121 -45.43 -7.44 32.54
C ARG A 121 -44.45 -6.79 31.57
N TYR A 122 -43.29 -7.42 31.30
CA TYR A 122 -42.19 -6.78 30.57
C TYR A 122 -41.57 -7.63 29.45
N LEU A 123 -41.93 -8.91 29.30
CA LEU A 123 -41.40 -9.79 28.25
C LEU A 123 -42.52 -10.24 27.30
N ARG A 124 -42.24 -10.21 25.99
CA ARG A 124 -43.12 -10.78 24.95
C ARG A 124 -42.88 -12.28 24.71
N LYS A 125 -41.72 -12.79 25.14
CA LYS A 125 -41.35 -14.21 25.13
C LYS A 125 -41.85 -14.85 26.43
N LYS A 126 -42.72 -15.86 26.35
CA LYS A 126 -43.12 -16.62 27.54
C LYS A 126 -41.97 -17.51 28.00
N VAL A 127 -41.41 -17.22 29.17
CA VAL A 127 -40.61 -18.17 29.96
C VAL A 127 -41.52 -19.32 30.42
N GLU A 128 -41.04 -20.56 30.36
CA GLU A 128 -41.77 -21.74 30.85
C GLU A 128 -41.55 -21.95 32.36
N PHE A 129 -42.59 -22.40 33.07
CA PHE A 129 -42.58 -22.61 34.52
C PHE A 129 -42.96 -24.06 34.81
N VAL A 130 -41.95 -24.85 35.19
CA VAL A 130 -42.04 -26.31 35.29
C VAL A 130 -42.02 -26.72 36.77
N ASN A 131 -42.85 -27.71 37.13
CA ASN A 131 -43.03 -28.16 38.52
C ASN A 131 -43.40 -27.04 39.51
N VAL A 132 -44.06 -25.96 39.07
CA VAL A 132 -44.53 -24.86 39.92
C VAL A 132 -46.00 -25.07 40.29
N SER A 133 -46.38 -24.86 41.56
CA SER A 133 -47.78 -24.90 41.97
C SER A 133 -48.63 -23.84 41.22
N PRO A 134 -49.80 -24.20 40.64
CA PRO A 134 -50.64 -23.27 39.89
C PRO A 134 -51.03 -21.99 40.66
N GLN A 135 -51.20 -22.09 41.98
CA GLN A 135 -51.54 -20.98 42.88
C GLN A 135 -50.48 -19.84 42.90
N LEU A 136 -49.26 -20.09 42.38
CA LEU A 136 -48.21 -19.08 42.25
C LEU A 136 -48.25 -18.32 40.90
N LEU A 137 -49.09 -18.78 39.97
CA LEU A 137 -49.15 -18.43 38.55
C LEU A 137 -50.52 -17.86 38.11
N GLU A 138 -51.39 -17.47 39.04
CA GLU A 138 -52.69 -16.88 38.72
C GLU A 138 -52.61 -15.38 38.42
N GLU A 139 -53.40 -14.95 37.45
CA GLU A 139 -53.56 -13.55 37.04
C GLU A 139 -55.03 -13.14 37.17
N LEU A 140 -55.31 -12.09 37.94
CA LEU A 140 -56.61 -11.42 37.88
C LEU A 140 -56.67 -10.47 36.66
N PRO A 141 -57.85 -10.21 36.06
CA PRO A 141 -57.96 -9.52 34.76
C PRO A 141 -57.59 -8.03 34.73
N LYS A 142 -57.61 -7.46 33.51
CA LYS A 142 -57.12 -6.11 33.12
C LYS A 142 -58.04 -5.51 32.03
N ALA A 143 -58.05 -4.22 31.72
CA ALA A 143 -57.36 -3.08 32.36
C ALA A 143 -58.38 -2.03 32.86
N GLU A 144 -58.59 -0.79 32.39
CA GLU A 144 -57.96 0.07 31.35
C GLU A 144 -57.56 1.44 31.96
N GLU A 145 -57.41 2.50 31.16
CA GLU A 145 -56.69 3.72 31.55
C GLU A 145 -57.57 4.98 31.67
N SER A 146 -57.41 5.75 32.76
CA SER A 146 -57.45 7.23 32.76
C SER A 146 -56.94 7.78 34.11
N VAL A 147 -56.79 9.11 34.21
CA VAL A 147 -55.97 9.80 35.24
C VAL A 147 -56.86 10.72 36.14
N PRO A 148 -56.35 11.35 37.21
CA PRO A 148 -56.43 10.84 38.58
C PRO A 148 -57.36 11.66 39.50
N SER A 149 -58.22 11.00 40.28
CA SER A 149 -59.08 11.66 41.29
C SER A 149 -59.40 10.76 42.49
N GLY A 150 -59.42 11.36 43.68
CA GLY A 150 -60.44 11.13 44.71
C GLY A 150 -60.42 9.83 45.53
N GLU A 151 -60.47 9.96 46.86
CA GLU A 151 -60.66 8.85 47.78
C GLU A 151 -62.13 8.38 47.89
N SER A 152 -62.29 7.04 47.95
CA SER A 152 -63.15 6.25 48.85
C SER A 152 -64.68 6.47 48.92
N GLN A 153 -65.39 5.32 48.83
CA GLN A 153 -66.76 5.01 49.32
C GLN A 153 -67.91 5.78 48.61
N SER A 154 -69.09 5.18 48.32
CA SER A 154 -69.85 4.18 49.10
C SER A 154 -70.77 3.22 48.28
N VAL A 155 -70.96 2.02 48.85
CA VAL A 155 -72.22 1.23 49.00
C VAL A 155 -73.29 1.19 47.88
N ALA A 156 -73.41 0.02 47.24
CA ALA A 156 -74.64 -0.73 46.94
C ALA A 156 -74.23 -2.22 46.74
N GLY A 157 -75.01 -3.27 47.01
CA GLY A 157 -76.44 -3.35 47.32
C GLY A 157 -77.16 -4.10 46.20
N GLY A 158 -77.37 -5.43 46.33
CA GLY A 158 -77.94 -6.27 45.28
C GLY A 158 -77.77 -7.78 45.52
N ASP A 159 -78.67 -8.33 46.32
CA ASP A 159 -79.30 -9.66 46.32
C ASP A 159 -78.49 -10.93 45.97
N GLU A 160 -78.37 -11.77 47.00
CA GLU A 160 -78.86 -13.17 47.07
C GLU A 160 -79.22 -13.90 45.75
N ASP A 161 -78.59 -15.05 45.51
CA ASP A 161 -79.32 -16.33 45.33
C ASP A 161 -78.37 -17.55 45.47
N ALA A 162 -78.71 -18.52 46.33
CA ALA A 162 -78.33 -19.97 46.25
C ALA A 162 -78.55 -20.77 47.56
N LEU A 163 -79.74 -21.37 47.70
CA LEU A 163 -79.95 -22.75 48.19
C LEU A 163 -79.48 -23.13 49.62
N ASP A 164 -80.30 -22.78 50.60
CA ASP A 164 -81.18 -23.70 51.35
C ASP A 164 -80.78 -25.19 51.52
N ASP A 165 -80.89 -25.71 52.75
CA ASP A 165 -80.94 -27.15 53.06
C ASP A 165 -81.79 -27.38 54.33
N TYR A 166 -82.63 -28.42 54.32
CA TYR A 166 -83.80 -28.57 55.20
C TYR A 166 -83.44 -29.04 56.63
N GLN A 167 -84.06 -28.44 57.66
CA GLN A 167 -83.86 -28.82 59.06
C GLN A 167 -85.14 -29.41 59.69
N GLU A 168 -85.04 -30.65 60.19
CA GLU A 168 -86.12 -31.33 60.90
C GLU A 168 -86.41 -30.67 62.27
N LEU A 169 -87.66 -30.79 62.74
CA LEU A 169 -88.10 -30.24 64.03
C LEU A 169 -87.19 -30.73 65.17
N ASN A 170 -86.77 -29.80 66.01
CA ASN A 170 -85.84 -30.08 67.09
C ASN A 170 -86.56 -30.78 68.25
N ALA A 171 -85.87 -31.62 69.01
CA ALA A 171 -86.48 -32.37 70.13
C ALA A 171 -87.10 -31.49 71.23
N ARG A 172 -86.81 -30.17 71.20
CA ARG A 172 -87.42 -29.15 72.05
C ARG A 172 -88.81 -28.73 71.58
N GLU A 173 -89.04 -28.68 70.27
CA GLU A 173 -90.31 -28.30 69.67
C GLU A 173 -91.30 -29.48 69.75
N GLU A 174 -90.81 -30.71 69.61
CA GLU A 174 -91.57 -31.92 69.95
C GLU A 174 -91.96 -31.92 71.44
N GLN A 175 -91.02 -31.61 72.34
CA GLN A 175 -91.28 -31.52 73.78
C GLN A 175 -92.23 -30.37 74.17
N ASP A 176 -92.18 -29.21 73.51
CA ASP A 176 -93.13 -28.12 73.74
C ASP A 176 -94.53 -28.46 73.21
N ILE A 177 -94.64 -29.19 72.09
CA ILE A 177 -95.92 -29.73 71.58
C ILE A 177 -96.48 -30.81 72.51
N GLU A 178 -95.64 -31.69 73.05
CA GLU A 178 -96.02 -32.73 74.01
C GLU A 178 -96.50 -32.12 75.35
N SER A 179 -95.76 -31.14 75.88
CA SER A 179 -96.16 -30.33 77.05
C SER A 179 -97.47 -29.58 76.83
N MET A 180 -97.68 -29.02 75.63
CA MET A 180 -98.93 -28.35 75.27
C MET A 180 -100.12 -29.34 75.16
N MET A 181 -99.89 -30.60 74.82
CA MET A 181 -100.89 -31.67 74.90
C MET A 181 -101.14 -32.12 76.35
N GLU A 182 -100.10 -32.21 77.19
CA GLU A 182 -100.21 -32.58 78.62
C GLU A 182 -101.15 -31.63 79.38
N VAL A 183 -101.07 -30.32 79.09
CA VAL A 183 -101.96 -29.28 79.63
C VAL A 183 -103.42 -29.42 79.15
N CYS A 184 -103.70 -30.21 78.11
CA CYS A 184 -105.01 -30.34 77.49
C CYS A 184 -105.86 -31.54 77.96
N GLU A 185 -105.35 -32.44 78.82
CA GLU A 185 -106.09 -33.65 79.23
C GLU A 185 -107.41 -33.38 79.98
N TYR A 186 -107.65 -32.17 80.50
CA TYR A 186 -108.83 -31.86 81.33
C TYR A 186 -109.89 -30.96 80.67
N ALA A 187 -110.06 -31.03 79.33
CA ALA A 187 -110.96 -30.16 78.57
C ALA A 187 -111.96 -30.86 77.61
N ILE A 188 -112.15 -32.19 77.68
CA ILE A 188 -113.08 -32.95 76.81
C ILE A 188 -114.56 -32.73 77.20
N SER A 189 -115.04 -31.48 77.21
CA SER A 189 -116.42 -31.12 77.55
C SER A 189 -116.93 -29.79 76.99
N ASN A 190 -116.08 -28.82 76.62
CA ASN A 190 -116.55 -27.60 75.93
C ASN A 190 -115.47 -26.90 75.08
N ALA A 191 -115.50 -27.13 73.76
CA ALA A 191 -114.55 -26.54 72.82
C ALA A 191 -114.79 -25.05 72.52
N GLU A 192 -116.01 -24.53 72.72
CA GLU A 192 -116.37 -23.15 72.41
C GLU A 192 -115.67 -22.17 73.38
N ALA A 193 -115.61 -22.52 74.67
CA ALA A 193 -114.87 -21.78 75.68
C ALA A 193 -113.34 -21.79 75.43
N PHE A 194 -112.80 -22.86 74.83
CA PHE A 194 -111.39 -22.92 74.45
C PHE A 194 -111.08 -21.99 73.27
N ALA A 195 -111.93 -21.99 72.23
CA ALA A 195 -111.80 -21.07 71.10
C ALA A 195 -111.92 -19.60 71.51
N GLU A 196 -112.81 -19.27 72.44
CA GLU A 196 -112.93 -17.89 72.95
C GLU A 196 -111.68 -17.45 73.74
N LYS A 197 -111.08 -18.35 74.54
CA LYS A 197 -109.81 -18.10 75.22
C LYS A 197 -108.67 -17.88 74.22
N LEU A 198 -108.54 -18.76 73.22
CA LEU A 198 -107.49 -18.67 72.20
C LEU A 198 -107.58 -17.37 71.39
N SER A 199 -108.79 -16.96 71.02
CA SER A 199 -109.05 -15.67 70.33
C SER A 199 -108.64 -14.47 71.19
N ARG A 200 -108.95 -14.51 72.49
CA ARG A 200 -108.60 -13.45 73.45
C ARG A 200 -107.09 -13.38 73.71
N GLU A 201 -106.39 -14.52 73.68
CA GLU A 201 -104.93 -14.60 73.77
C GLU A 201 -104.26 -14.10 72.47
N LEU A 202 -104.77 -14.48 71.30
CA LEU A 202 -104.31 -13.97 69.99
C LEU A 202 -104.42 -12.44 69.90
N GLN A 203 -105.56 -11.86 70.32
CA GLN A 203 -105.78 -10.40 70.28
C GLN A 203 -104.82 -9.63 71.21
N VAL A 204 -104.39 -10.22 72.33
CA VAL A 204 -103.33 -9.67 73.19
C VAL A 204 -101.96 -9.78 72.50
N LEU A 205 -101.70 -10.89 71.79
CA LEU A 205 -100.46 -11.14 71.06
C LEU A 205 -100.28 -10.17 69.89
N ASP A 206 -101.33 -9.92 69.09
CA ASP A 206 -101.33 -8.89 68.04
C ASP A 206 -101.08 -7.48 68.60
N GLY A 207 -101.71 -7.15 69.74
CA GLY A 207 -101.47 -5.89 70.44
C GLY A 207 -100.02 -5.73 70.90
N ALA A 208 -99.42 -6.79 71.44
CA ALA A 208 -98.01 -6.81 71.84
C ALA A 208 -97.04 -6.76 70.64
N ASN A 209 -97.42 -7.38 69.51
CA ASN A 209 -96.63 -7.37 68.28
C ASN A 209 -96.62 -5.96 67.64
N ILE A 210 -97.79 -5.31 67.56
CA ILE A 210 -97.90 -3.90 67.13
C ILE A 210 -97.09 -2.98 68.06
N GLN A 211 -97.19 -3.15 69.38
CA GLN A 211 -96.36 -2.37 70.32
C GLN A 211 -94.85 -2.63 70.17
N SER A 212 -94.44 -3.84 69.81
CA SER A 212 -93.03 -4.17 69.55
C SER A 212 -92.52 -3.50 68.27
N ILE A 213 -93.34 -3.45 67.21
CA ILE A 213 -93.04 -2.74 65.96
C ILE A 213 -92.99 -1.22 66.19
N MET A 214 -93.94 -0.65 66.95
CA MET A 214 -93.91 0.77 67.31
C MET A 214 -92.75 1.14 68.26
N ALA A 215 -92.22 0.18 69.01
CA ALA A 215 -91.01 0.36 69.81
C ALA A 215 -89.75 0.34 68.94
N SER A 216 -89.67 -0.58 67.97
CA SER A 216 -88.53 -0.66 67.05
C SER A 216 -88.48 0.52 66.08
N GLU A 217 -89.62 1.06 65.62
CA GLU A 217 -89.69 2.27 64.77
C GLU A 217 -88.89 3.45 65.38
N LYS A 218 -88.95 3.64 66.70
CA LYS A 218 -88.17 4.68 67.40
C LYS A 218 -86.68 4.37 67.42
N GLN A 219 -86.29 3.11 67.62
CA GLN A 219 -84.88 2.71 67.55
C GLN A 219 -84.32 2.80 66.13
N VAL A 220 -85.11 2.47 65.11
CA VAL A 220 -84.76 2.63 63.69
C VAL A 220 -84.61 4.10 63.32
N ASN A 221 -85.52 4.98 63.74
CA ASN A 221 -85.37 6.42 63.53
C ASN A 221 -84.14 7.00 64.26
N ILE A 222 -83.84 6.54 65.48
CA ILE A 222 -82.61 6.94 66.20
C ILE A 222 -81.36 6.41 65.47
N LEU A 223 -81.37 5.18 64.96
CA LEU A 223 -80.28 4.60 64.17
C LEU A 223 -80.08 5.35 62.85
N MET A 224 -81.17 5.75 62.18
CA MET A 224 -81.14 6.52 60.94
C MET A 224 -80.62 7.93 61.19
N GLN A 225 -81.05 8.61 62.27
CA GLN A 225 -80.46 9.89 62.70
C GLN A 225 -78.99 9.76 63.12
N LEU A 226 -78.55 8.63 63.67
CA LEU A 226 -77.14 8.36 63.97
C LEU A 226 -76.33 8.11 62.69
N LEU A 227 -76.91 7.44 61.68
CA LEU A 227 -76.31 7.25 60.35
C LEU A 227 -76.19 8.56 59.58
N ASP A 228 -77.26 9.36 59.50
CA ASP A 228 -77.26 10.69 58.88
C ASP A 228 -76.25 11.62 59.57
N ARG A 229 -76.15 11.54 60.91
CA ARG A 229 -75.17 12.31 61.68
C ARG A 229 -73.74 11.82 61.49
N ALA A 230 -73.50 10.53 61.29
CA ALA A 230 -72.19 9.95 61.00
C ALA A 230 -71.73 10.25 59.56
N LEU A 231 -72.66 10.22 58.58
CA LEU A 231 -72.42 10.62 57.20
C LEU A 231 -72.23 12.15 57.06
N GLY A 232 -72.89 12.92 57.92
CA GLY A 232 -72.79 14.38 58.00
C GLY A 232 -71.63 14.92 58.85
N GLU A 233 -70.69 14.08 59.32
CA GLU A 233 -69.55 14.59 60.08
C GLU A 233 -68.55 15.34 59.18
N GLU A 234 -68.38 16.64 59.43
CA GLU A 234 -67.33 17.47 58.82
C GLU A 234 -65.93 16.87 58.98
N MET A 235 -65.72 15.98 59.95
CA MET A 235 -64.47 15.24 60.12
C MET A 235 -64.08 14.43 58.88
N LEU A 236 -65.03 13.78 58.19
CA LEU A 236 -64.69 12.98 56.99
C LEU A 236 -64.29 13.88 55.81
N GLN A 237 -65.00 14.99 55.60
CA GLN A 237 -64.66 15.98 54.58
C GLN A 237 -63.33 16.68 54.91
N SER A 238 -63.10 17.06 56.18
CA SER A 238 -61.85 17.68 56.62
C SER A 238 -60.66 16.73 56.56
N VAL A 239 -60.84 15.45 56.91
CA VAL A 239 -59.80 14.41 56.74
C VAL A 239 -59.49 14.21 55.26
N LYS A 240 -60.50 14.19 54.38
CA LYS A 240 -60.30 14.10 52.92
C LYS A 240 -59.56 15.32 52.37
N GLU A 241 -59.91 16.53 52.79
CA GLU A 241 -59.19 17.75 52.40
C GLU A 241 -57.75 17.79 52.96
N GLN A 242 -57.52 17.33 54.19
CA GLN A 242 -56.18 17.16 54.75
C GLN A 242 -55.38 16.08 54.03
N MET A 243 -56.01 14.97 53.65
CA MET A 243 -55.39 13.87 52.91
C MET A 243 -55.05 14.27 51.47
N ASP A 244 -55.90 15.06 50.80
CA ASP A 244 -55.59 15.68 49.51
C ASP A 244 -54.46 16.72 49.63
N GLN A 245 -54.42 17.54 50.69
CA GLN A 245 -53.28 18.43 50.97
C GLN A 245 -51.99 17.66 51.24
N ILE A 246 -52.05 16.56 52.00
CA ILE A 246 -50.92 15.65 52.27
C ILE A 246 -50.50 14.92 50.98
N SER A 247 -51.43 14.53 50.12
CA SER A 247 -51.19 13.91 48.81
C SER A 247 -50.49 14.88 47.85
N GLN A 248 -50.99 16.13 47.77
CA GLN A 248 -50.35 17.21 47.01
C GLN A 248 -48.96 17.54 47.56
N SER A 249 -48.80 17.63 48.88
CA SER A 249 -47.50 17.84 49.55
C SER A 249 -46.52 16.69 49.27
N ASN A 250 -46.95 15.43 49.40
CA ASN A 250 -46.14 14.26 49.06
C ASN A 250 -45.78 14.22 47.57
N ARG A 251 -46.68 14.63 46.67
CA ARG A 251 -46.40 14.78 45.24
C ARG A 251 -45.35 15.86 44.97
N LEU A 252 -45.42 17.00 45.65
CA LEU A 252 -44.40 18.05 45.58
C LEU A 252 -43.05 17.59 46.15
N ILE A 253 -43.04 16.84 47.26
CA ILE A 253 -41.84 16.23 47.84
C ILE A 253 -41.25 15.18 46.89
N GLN A 254 -42.08 14.36 46.23
CA GLN A 254 -41.61 13.37 45.26
C GLN A 254 -41.03 14.04 44.00
N ILE A 255 -41.65 15.12 43.51
CA ILE A 255 -41.11 15.94 42.42
C ILE A 255 -39.78 16.58 42.84
N SER A 256 -39.72 17.17 44.03
CA SER A 256 -38.49 17.75 44.61
C SER A 256 -37.37 16.72 44.69
N ASN A 257 -37.62 15.55 45.27
CA ASN A 257 -36.64 14.45 45.36
C ASN A 257 -36.21 13.93 43.97
N THR A 258 -37.13 13.86 43.01
CA THR A 258 -36.81 13.47 41.62
C THR A 258 -35.94 14.51 40.92
N ASN A 259 -36.18 15.79 41.17
CA ASN A 259 -35.38 16.89 40.64
C ASN A 259 -34.01 16.99 41.32
N ASN A 260 -33.94 16.74 42.63
CA ASN A 260 -32.70 16.70 43.40
C ASN A 260 -31.80 15.53 42.98
N GLY A 261 -32.37 14.37 42.65
CA GLY A 261 -31.66 13.26 42.01
C GLY A 261 -31.02 13.68 40.69
N LYS A 262 -31.85 14.12 39.72
CA LYS A 262 -31.38 14.61 38.41
C LYS A 262 -30.33 15.72 38.51
N LEU A 263 -30.45 16.62 39.49
CA LEU A 263 -29.48 17.68 39.74
C LEU A 263 -28.16 17.12 40.29
N LEU A 264 -28.21 16.13 41.18
CA LEU A 264 -27.02 15.42 41.67
C LEU A 264 -26.32 14.68 40.52
N ASP A 265 -27.08 13.98 39.67
CA ASP A 265 -26.55 13.26 38.50
C ASP A 265 -25.83 14.22 37.54
N GLU A 266 -26.40 15.42 37.32
CA GLU A 266 -25.81 16.45 36.46
C GLU A 266 -24.57 17.12 37.06
N ILE A 267 -24.58 17.37 38.38
CA ILE A 267 -23.40 17.85 39.10
C ILE A 267 -22.30 16.79 39.08
N GLN A 268 -22.64 15.51 39.27
CA GLN A 268 -21.69 14.40 39.25
C GLN A 268 -21.12 14.17 37.84
N PHE A 269 -21.91 14.34 36.78
CA PHE A 269 -21.42 14.40 35.41
C PHE A 269 -20.41 15.54 35.22
N LEU A 270 -20.78 16.77 35.58
CA LEU A 270 -19.87 17.92 35.44
C LEU A 270 -18.57 17.75 36.23
N VAL A 271 -18.63 17.31 37.49
CA VAL A 271 -17.44 17.11 38.33
C VAL A 271 -16.52 16.01 37.79
N ASN A 272 -17.07 14.88 37.34
CA ASN A 272 -16.26 13.75 36.86
C ASN A 272 -15.59 14.00 35.50
N TYR A 273 -16.21 14.82 34.62
CA TYR A 273 -15.71 15.04 33.27
C TYR A 273 -15.00 16.39 33.07
N MET A 274 -15.22 17.38 33.95
CA MET A 274 -14.57 18.71 33.88
C MET A 274 -13.49 18.94 34.93
N ASP A 275 -13.10 17.97 35.76
CA ASP A 275 -11.92 18.09 36.63
C ASP A 275 -10.63 17.66 35.90
N LEU A 276 -9.51 18.30 36.24
CA LEU A 276 -8.18 17.96 35.73
C LEU A 276 -7.18 17.96 36.89
N SER A 277 -6.54 16.81 37.13
CA SER A 277 -5.71 16.63 38.32
C SER A 277 -4.60 17.69 38.43
N LYS A 278 -4.31 18.12 39.67
CA LYS A 278 -3.23 19.09 39.97
C LYS A 278 -1.85 18.61 39.48
N GLY A 279 -1.67 17.30 39.28
CA GLY A 279 -0.49 16.72 38.65
C GLY A 279 -0.41 17.01 37.14
N HIS A 280 -1.52 16.86 36.41
CA HIS A 280 -1.59 17.20 34.98
C HIS A 280 -1.41 18.70 34.73
N ILE A 281 -2.04 19.56 35.55
CA ILE A 281 -1.89 21.01 35.46
C ILE A 281 -0.41 21.40 35.59
N LYS A 282 0.31 20.86 36.60
CA LYS A 282 1.76 21.07 36.75
C LYS A 282 2.59 20.48 35.62
N ALA A 283 2.24 19.31 35.10
CA ALA A 283 2.97 18.71 33.97
C ALA A 283 2.87 19.57 32.69
N LEU A 284 1.73 20.23 32.45
CA LEU A 284 1.54 21.16 31.32
C LEU A 284 2.31 22.47 31.53
N GLN A 285 2.23 23.06 32.72
CA GLN A 285 2.86 24.35 33.04
C GLN A 285 4.39 24.24 33.21
N GLU A 286 4.85 23.28 34.02
CA GLU A 286 6.23 23.20 34.54
C GLU A 286 7.00 21.96 34.04
N GLY A 287 6.31 20.88 33.67
CA GLY A 287 6.93 19.57 33.34
C GLY A 287 8.04 19.64 32.28
N ASP A 288 9.18 19.00 32.51
CA ASP A 288 10.34 19.07 31.62
C ASP A 288 10.09 18.36 30.27
N LEU A 289 10.36 19.05 29.16
CA LEU A 289 10.24 18.50 27.82
C LEU A 289 11.53 17.83 27.31
N SER A 290 12.61 17.80 28.10
CA SER A 290 13.92 17.25 27.73
C SER A 290 14.07 15.78 28.18
N SER A 291 13.61 15.48 29.39
CA SER A 291 13.65 14.15 30.00
C SER A 291 12.54 13.24 29.46
N PRO A 292 12.82 11.96 29.12
CA PRO A 292 11.79 11.01 28.67
C PRO A 292 10.59 10.89 29.61
N LYS A 293 10.82 10.92 30.93
CA LYS A 293 9.77 10.86 31.96
C LYS A 293 8.91 12.13 32.01
N GLY A 294 9.51 13.28 31.69
CA GLY A 294 8.80 14.54 31.61
C GLY A 294 7.94 14.63 30.34
N ILE A 295 8.48 14.20 29.20
CA ILE A 295 7.73 14.04 27.94
C ILE A 295 6.51 13.12 28.15
N GLU A 296 6.69 11.97 28.80
CA GLU A 296 5.59 11.04 29.13
C GLU A 296 4.53 11.67 30.06
N ALA A 297 4.95 12.41 31.09
CA ALA A 297 4.04 13.13 31.97
C ALA A 297 3.24 14.23 31.23
N CYS A 298 3.90 14.97 30.33
CA CYS A 298 3.26 15.97 29.48
C CYS A 298 2.30 15.33 28.47
N ILE A 299 2.65 14.17 27.88
CA ILE A 299 1.76 13.39 27.02
C ILE A 299 0.47 13.04 27.77
N ASN A 300 0.59 12.35 28.91
CA ASN A 300 -0.56 11.90 29.69
C ASN A 300 -1.44 13.07 30.17
N ALA A 301 -0.83 14.22 30.51
CA ALA A 301 -1.54 15.44 30.87
C ALA A 301 -2.24 16.13 29.68
N SER A 302 -1.64 16.07 28.48
CA SER A 302 -2.21 16.62 27.25
C SER A 302 -3.37 15.77 26.73
N GLU A 303 -3.27 14.43 26.81
CA GLU A 303 -4.35 13.49 26.52
C GLU A 303 -5.54 13.70 27.48
N ALA A 304 -5.28 13.82 28.78
CA ALA A 304 -6.32 14.14 29.77
C ALA A 304 -6.99 15.51 29.52
N LEU A 305 -6.21 16.55 29.23
CA LEU A 305 -6.75 17.88 28.89
C LEU A 305 -7.65 17.82 27.66
N SER A 306 -7.24 17.12 26.59
CA SER A 306 -8.07 16.95 25.39
C SER A 306 -9.34 16.12 25.66
N GLN A 307 -9.29 15.12 26.54
CA GLN A 307 -10.49 14.39 26.96
C GLN A 307 -11.48 15.33 27.66
N CYS A 308 -11.04 16.15 28.62
CA CYS A 308 -11.87 17.12 29.32
C CYS A 308 -12.40 18.25 28.40
N MET A 309 -11.63 18.67 27.39
CA MET A 309 -12.08 19.69 26.41
C MET A 309 -13.08 19.16 25.38
N ASN A 310 -13.05 17.86 25.07
CA ASN A 310 -13.91 17.24 24.05
C ASN A 310 -15.19 16.60 24.62
N VAL A 311 -15.52 16.84 25.90
CA VAL A 311 -16.75 16.35 26.54
C VAL A 311 -17.97 16.99 25.87
N THR A 312 -18.88 16.17 25.34
CA THR A 312 -20.16 16.65 24.80
C THR A 312 -21.03 17.23 25.91
N LEU A 313 -21.05 18.56 26.03
CA LEU A 313 -21.89 19.26 27.00
C LEU A 313 -23.38 19.18 26.61
N LYS A 314 -24.25 19.00 27.61
CA LYS A 314 -25.70 19.03 27.40
C LYS A 314 -26.19 20.47 27.14
N PRO A 315 -27.26 20.66 26.35
CA PRO A 315 -27.82 21.98 26.08
C PRO A 315 -28.13 22.77 27.36
N GLY A 316 -27.44 23.90 27.53
CA GLY A 316 -27.56 24.77 28.70
C GLY A 316 -26.37 24.77 29.66
N HIS A 317 -25.50 23.75 29.64
CA HIS A 317 -24.28 23.74 30.48
C HIS A 317 -23.37 24.93 30.19
N GLU A 318 -23.28 25.33 28.92
CA GLU A 318 -22.55 26.53 28.45
C GLU A 318 -23.04 27.84 29.07
N LYS A 319 -24.22 27.87 29.71
CA LYS A 319 -24.73 29.07 30.41
C LYS A 319 -24.21 29.16 31.86
N LEU A 320 -23.68 28.08 32.42
CA LEU A 320 -23.15 28.03 33.79
C LEU A 320 -21.78 28.72 33.86
N MET A 321 -21.61 29.71 34.76
CA MET A 321 -20.35 30.44 34.87
C MET A 321 -19.16 29.54 35.23
N ALA A 322 -19.35 28.52 36.08
CA ALA A 322 -18.31 27.56 36.44
C ALA A 322 -17.81 26.75 35.22
N VAL A 323 -18.72 26.34 34.32
CA VAL A 323 -18.35 25.62 33.09
C VAL A 323 -17.57 26.54 32.15
N LYS A 324 -18.01 27.78 31.96
CA LYS A 324 -17.28 28.79 31.17
C LYS A 324 -15.87 29.06 31.72
N GLN A 325 -15.75 29.21 33.05
CA GLN A 325 -14.47 29.44 33.72
C GLN A 325 -13.52 28.26 33.55
N GLN A 326 -14.01 27.02 33.66
CA GLN A 326 -13.20 25.82 33.47
C GLN A 326 -12.78 25.62 32.00
N GLN A 327 -13.68 25.90 31.03
CA GLN A 327 -13.33 25.90 29.60
C GLN A 327 -12.30 26.98 29.26
N HIS A 328 -12.35 28.15 29.90
CA HIS A 328 -11.33 29.19 29.77
C HIS A 328 -9.98 28.71 30.30
N LEU A 329 -9.94 28.18 31.52
CA LEU A 329 -8.73 27.63 32.13
C LEU A 329 -8.10 26.52 31.27
N PHE A 330 -8.91 25.59 30.75
CA PHE A 330 -8.44 24.56 29.82
C PHE A 330 -7.86 25.16 28.53
N SER A 331 -8.48 26.21 27.99
CA SER A 331 -7.97 26.93 26.81
C SER A 331 -6.65 27.64 27.09
N GLU A 332 -6.50 28.28 28.25
CA GLU A 332 -5.25 28.93 28.67
C GLU A 332 -4.12 27.93 28.92
N LEU A 333 -4.41 26.79 29.55
CA LEU A 333 -3.46 25.69 29.75
C LEU A 333 -3.02 25.11 28.40
N ARG A 334 -3.97 24.84 27.49
CA ARG A 334 -3.71 24.42 26.11
C ARG A 334 -2.81 25.42 25.38
N ASP A 335 -3.16 26.71 25.40
CA ASP A 335 -2.45 27.75 24.64
C ASP A 335 -1.02 27.97 25.16
N THR A 336 -0.85 27.90 26.47
CA THR A 336 0.44 28.00 27.16
C THR A 336 1.31 26.78 26.89
N PHE A 337 0.78 25.57 27.07
CA PHE A 337 1.53 24.34 26.78
C PHE A 337 1.90 24.23 25.29
N ALA A 338 0.98 24.52 24.37
CA ALA A 338 1.24 24.54 22.94
C ALA A 338 2.33 25.57 22.55
N ARG A 339 2.33 26.76 23.17
CA ARG A 339 3.40 27.77 22.97
C ARG A 339 4.74 27.27 23.49
N ARG A 340 4.77 26.65 24.66
CA ARG A 340 5.97 26.07 25.31
C ARG A 340 6.55 24.92 24.48
N LEU A 341 5.70 24.01 24.01
CA LEU A 341 6.05 22.89 23.14
C LEU A 341 6.61 23.36 21.79
N THR A 342 5.96 24.33 21.15
CA THR A 342 6.43 24.92 19.87
C THR A 342 7.82 25.54 20.01
N ASN A 343 8.05 26.31 21.09
CA ASN A 343 9.35 26.91 21.35
C ASN A 343 10.44 25.85 21.65
N HIS A 344 10.09 24.81 22.41
CA HIS A 344 11.02 23.69 22.69
C HIS A 344 11.41 22.93 21.42
N LEU A 345 10.43 22.54 20.60
CA LEU A 345 10.70 21.81 19.36
C LEU A 345 11.52 22.63 18.35
N ASN A 346 11.23 23.94 18.20
CA ASN A 346 12.06 24.83 17.40
C ASN A 346 13.51 24.90 17.90
N ASN A 347 13.72 24.99 19.22
CA ASN A 347 15.07 24.97 19.80
C ASN A 347 15.77 23.62 19.57
N VAL A 348 15.05 22.50 19.67
CA VAL A 348 15.59 21.15 19.37
C VAL A 348 15.99 21.02 17.89
N PHE A 349 15.15 21.48 16.96
CA PHE A 349 15.48 21.49 15.52
C PHE A 349 16.76 22.31 15.26
N VAL A 350 16.83 23.54 15.77
CA VAL A 350 18.01 24.42 15.61
C VAL A 350 19.26 23.79 16.24
N HIS A 351 19.15 23.24 17.45
CA HIS A 351 20.28 22.64 18.16
C HIS A 351 20.83 21.41 17.45
N GLN A 352 19.97 20.48 17.02
CA GLN A 352 20.42 19.25 16.37
C GLN A 352 21.03 19.53 14.98
N VAL A 353 20.43 20.43 14.19
CA VAL A 353 20.99 20.84 12.89
C VAL A 353 22.34 21.56 13.06
N THR A 354 22.50 22.36 14.12
CA THR A 354 23.78 23.01 14.46
C THR A 354 24.84 21.98 14.88
N LEU A 355 24.48 20.98 15.69
CA LEU A 355 25.38 19.89 16.08
C LEU A 355 25.81 19.03 14.88
N LEU A 356 24.86 18.63 14.02
CA LEU A 356 25.14 17.87 12.80
C LEU A 356 26.07 18.64 11.88
N HIS A 357 25.82 19.93 11.66
CA HIS A 357 26.70 20.81 10.90
C HIS A 357 28.11 20.89 11.49
N MET A 358 28.25 21.07 12.82
CA MET A 358 29.57 21.10 13.47
C MET A 358 30.31 19.75 13.44
N PHE A 359 29.58 18.63 13.37
CA PHE A 359 30.16 17.29 13.21
C PHE A 359 30.62 17.05 11.76
N GLN A 360 29.79 17.44 10.78
CA GLN A 360 30.10 17.33 9.35
C GLN A 360 31.29 18.19 8.94
N VAL A 361 31.35 19.46 9.38
CA VAL A 361 32.49 20.36 9.06
C VAL A 361 33.82 19.79 9.54
N LYS A 362 33.86 19.04 10.65
CA LYS A 362 35.08 18.36 11.12
C LYS A 362 35.47 17.22 10.18
N ASN A 363 34.51 16.41 9.74
CA ASN A 363 34.77 15.29 8.82
C ASN A 363 35.14 15.77 7.41
N THR A 364 34.46 16.77 6.85
CA THR A 364 34.77 17.32 5.52
C THR A 364 36.13 18.02 5.50
N SER A 365 36.51 18.70 6.60
CA SER A 365 37.85 19.28 6.75
C SER A 365 38.96 18.23 6.66
N SER A 366 38.75 17.01 7.17
CA SER A 366 39.72 15.91 7.04
C SER A 366 39.79 15.26 5.65
N CYS A 367 38.79 15.48 4.79
CA CYS A 367 38.79 15.01 3.40
C CYS A 367 39.28 16.07 2.39
N LEU A 368 39.24 17.36 2.74
CA LEU A 368 39.57 18.49 1.85
C LEU A 368 40.93 19.14 2.15
N SER A 369 41.64 18.72 3.20
CA SER A 369 43.00 19.18 3.48
C SER A 369 43.98 18.72 2.39
N LEU A 370 44.58 19.67 1.66
CA LEU A 370 45.62 19.39 0.67
C LEU A 370 46.81 18.63 1.30
N PRO A 371 47.52 17.77 0.54
CA PRO A 371 48.66 17.00 1.04
C PRO A 371 49.90 17.89 1.26
N GLY A 372 49.89 18.64 2.36
CA GLY A 372 51.03 19.37 2.90
C GLY A 372 52.02 18.42 3.59
N HIS A 373 52.93 17.85 2.80
CA HIS A 373 54.23 17.28 3.18
C HIS A 373 54.41 16.81 4.64
N ASP A 374 54.06 15.55 4.94
CA ASP A 374 54.80 14.76 5.94
C ASP A 374 54.64 13.24 5.70
N GLN A 375 55.68 12.46 6.02
CA GLN A 375 55.88 11.11 5.48
C GLN A 375 55.50 9.97 6.46
N SER A 376 54.21 9.72 6.74
CA SER A 376 53.76 8.43 7.32
C SER A 376 52.22 8.17 7.33
N SER A 377 51.55 8.09 6.18
CA SER A 377 50.10 7.74 6.15
C SER A 377 49.58 7.07 4.85
N THR A 378 50.43 6.36 4.12
CA THR A 378 50.16 5.82 2.76
C THR A 378 49.19 4.61 2.69
N LEU A 379 48.25 4.45 3.63
CA LEU A 379 47.35 3.28 3.70
C LEU A 379 45.85 3.59 3.92
N SER A 380 45.46 4.85 4.17
CA SER A 380 44.04 5.22 4.42
C SER A 380 43.37 6.03 3.31
N GLN A 381 44.14 6.58 2.36
CA GLN A 381 43.61 7.55 1.38
C GLN A 381 42.86 6.92 0.18
N HIS A 382 42.88 5.58 0.04
CA HIS A 382 42.12 4.87 -1.00
C HIS A 382 40.71 4.45 -0.57
N THR A 383 40.33 4.62 0.70
CA THR A 383 39.09 4.08 1.28
C THR A 383 38.25 5.12 2.04
N ALA A 384 38.20 6.36 1.53
CA ALA A 384 37.10 7.27 1.83
C ALA A 384 35.84 6.82 1.07
N GLU A 385 35.06 5.92 1.67
CA GLU A 385 33.80 5.41 1.11
C GLU A 385 32.85 6.58 0.78
N LEU A 386 32.17 6.51 -0.36
CA LEU A 386 31.18 7.51 -0.75
C LEU A 386 29.87 7.18 -0.02
N THR A 387 29.62 7.81 1.12
CA THR A 387 28.44 7.56 1.98
C THR A 387 27.76 8.85 2.42
N LEU A 388 26.45 8.81 2.64
CA LEU A 388 25.65 9.94 3.12
C LEU A 388 25.50 9.90 4.67
N PRO A 389 25.40 11.08 5.33
CA PRO A 389 25.17 11.14 6.78
C PRO A 389 23.86 10.47 7.21
N LYS A 390 23.93 9.54 8.18
CA LYS A 390 22.76 8.77 8.64
C LYS A 390 22.04 9.48 9.78
N HIS A 391 20.93 10.14 9.46
CA HIS A 391 20.11 10.96 10.38
C HIS A 391 19.23 10.18 11.37
N SER A 392 19.29 8.84 11.36
CA SER A 392 18.50 7.97 12.26
C SER A 392 18.55 8.33 13.76
N PRO A 393 19.66 8.86 14.34
CA PRO A 393 19.66 9.33 15.73
C PRO A 393 18.76 10.56 15.95
N LEU A 394 18.76 11.53 15.02
CA LEU A 394 17.86 12.69 15.00
C LEU A 394 16.41 12.23 14.89
N HIS A 395 16.10 11.32 13.95
CA HIS A 395 14.77 10.74 13.79
C HIS A 395 14.26 10.07 15.07
N ARG A 396 15.07 9.18 15.67
CA ARG A 396 14.73 8.47 16.92
C ARG A 396 14.44 9.42 18.07
N ASP A 397 15.20 10.50 18.19
CA ASP A 397 15.11 11.41 19.33
C ASP A 397 13.99 12.45 19.16
N LEU A 398 13.60 12.78 17.91
CA LEU A 398 12.37 13.51 17.60
C LEU A 398 11.10 12.65 17.72
N LEU A 399 11.13 11.37 17.32
CA LEU A 399 9.94 10.49 17.38
C LEU A 399 9.33 10.35 18.79
N ARG A 400 10.11 10.64 19.84
CA ARG A 400 9.63 10.73 21.23
C ARG A 400 8.50 11.75 21.42
N TYR A 401 8.48 12.81 20.61
CA TYR A 401 7.46 13.87 20.65
C TYR A 401 6.28 13.62 19.69
N ALA A 402 6.24 12.50 18.95
CA ALA A 402 5.21 12.27 17.91
C ALA A 402 3.76 12.28 18.44
N LYS A 403 3.53 11.84 19.69
CA LYS A 403 2.23 11.99 20.38
C LYS A 403 1.87 13.46 20.68
N LEU A 404 2.86 14.29 21.04
CA LEU A 404 2.66 15.72 21.30
C LEU A 404 2.44 16.51 20.01
N MET A 405 3.04 16.08 18.89
CA MET A 405 2.73 16.58 17.55
C MET A 405 1.31 16.21 17.11
N GLU A 406 0.84 15.00 17.41
CA GLU A 406 -0.55 14.57 17.17
C GLU A 406 -1.55 15.39 17.98
N TRP A 407 -1.28 15.62 19.27
CA TRP A 407 -2.04 16.52 20.12
C TRP A 407 -2.09 17.95 19.55
N LEU A 408 -0.96 18.46 19.06
CA LEU A 408 -0.88 19.80 18.46
C LEU A 408 -1.61 19.88 17.11
N LYS A 409 -1.53 18.84 16.26
CA LYS A 409 -2.29 18.72 14.99
C LYS A 409 -3.80 18.83 15.25
N ASN A 410 -4.29 18.13 16.27
CA ASN A 410 -5.71 18.06 16.61
C ASN A 410 -6.22 19.31 17.34
N THR A 411 -5.39 19.96 18.17
CA THR A 411 -5.85 21.05 19.04
C THR A 411 -5.40 22.46 18.62
N GLN A 412 -4.28 22.61 17.89
CA GLN A 412 -3.75 23.91 17.39
C GLN A 412 -3.04 23.77 16.04
N ARG A 413 -3.85 23.53 15.00
CA ARG A 413 -3.40 23.32 13.61
C ARG A 413 -2.41 24.37 13.09
N GLU A 414 -2.59 25.66 13.42
CA GLU A 414 -1.68 26.73 12.97
C GLU A 414 -0.24 26.56 13.49
N LYS A 415 -0.08 26.22 14.78
CA LYS A 415 1.25 25.98 15.38
C LYS A 415 1.87 24.69 14.86
N TYR A 416 1.05 23.67 14.64
CA TYR A 416 1.47 22.42 13.97
C TYR A 416 1.99 22.71 12.55
N GLU A 417 1.23 23.41 11.70
CA GLU A 417 1.67 23.75 10.35
C GLU A 417 2.89 24.69 10.34
N GLY A 418 3.00 25.58 11.33
CA GLY A 418 4.20 26.38 11.56
C GLY A 418 5.44 25.52 11.82
N LEU A 419 5.36 24.58 12.77
CA LEU A 419 6.44 23.62 13.05
C LEU A 419 6.80 22.76 11.84
N SER A 420 5.81 22.28 11.08
CA SER A 420 6.06 21.47 9.87
C SER A 420 6.82 22.27 8.81
N ARG A 421 6.47 23.54 8.61
CA ARG A 421 7.21 24.44 7.69
C ARG A 421 8.62 24.70 8.19
N THR A 422 8.79 25.03 9.47
CA THR A 422 10.10 25.27 10.10
C THR A 422 11.02 24.04 10.05
N TYR A 423 10.48 22.83 10.30
CA TYR A 423 11.22 21.57 10.14
C TYR A 423 11.72 21.40 8.69
N VAL A 424 10.81 21.52 7.71
CA VAL A 424 11.16 21.42 6.29
C VAL A 424 12.21 22.46 5.90
N ASP A 425 12.06 23.72 6.30
CA ASP A 425 13.01 24.79 5.96
C ASP A 425 14.42 24.57 6.57
N TYR A 426 14.52 23.91 7.72
CA TYR A 426 15.81 23.49 8.27
C TYR A 426 16.38 22.26 7.57
N MET A 427 15.58 21.22 7.33
CA MET A 427 16.05 19.99 6.68
C MET A 427 16.43 20.21 5.21
N THR A 428 15.66 21.01 4.43
CA THR A 428 16.05 21.42 3.07
C THR A 428 17.45 22.02 3.06
N ARG A 429 17.76 22.93 3.99
CA ARG A 429 19.06 23.63 4.04
C ARG A 429 20.22 22.75 4.51
N LEU A 430 19.92 21.68 5.26
CA LEU A 430 20.89 20.66 5.67
C LEU A 430 21.17 19.70 4.52
N TYR A 431 20.13 19.03 4.00
CA TYR A 431 20.23 18.09 2.89
C TYR A 431 20.74 18.73 1.60
N GLU A 432 20.34 19.96 1.26
CA GLU A 432 20.88 20.66 0.08
C GLU A 432 22.42 20.75 0.11
N ARG A 433 23.01 20.92 1.30
CA ARG A 433 24.47 20.95 1.48
C ARG A 433 25.07 19.56 1.42
N GLU A 434 24.56 18.63 2.23
CA GLU A 434 25.07 17.25 2.28
C GLU A 434 25.07 16.60 0.89
N ILE A 435 23.98 16.78 0.14
CA ILE A 435 23.82 16.26 -1.22
C ILE A 435 24.80 16.95 -2.17
N LYS A 436 24.95 18.28 -2.13
CA LYS A 436 25.92 18.98 -3.00
C LYS A 436 27.36 18.56 -2.72
N ASP A 437 27.76 18.46 -1.46
CA ASP A 437 29.11 18.03 -1.07
C ASP A 437 29.36 16.56 -1.48
N PHE A 438 28.38 15.66 -1.27
CA PHE A 438 28.43 14.26 -1.71
C PHE A 438 28.53 14.12 -3.23
N PHE A 439 27.69 14.84 -3.98
CA PHE A 439 27.71 14.82 -5.44
C PHE A 439 28.98 15.45 -6.02
N GLU A 440 29.58 16.46 -5.39
CA GLU A 440 30.85 17.02 -5.84
C GLU A 440 32.00 16.03 -5.62
N VAL A 441 32.05 15.32 -4.48
CA VAL A 441 33.00 14.21 -4.27
C VAL A 441 32.77 13.09 -5.29
N ALA A 442 31.52 12.78 -5.66
CA ALA A 442 31.20 11.81 -6.71
C ALA A 442 31.69 12.28 -8.09
N LYS A 443 31.47 13.55 -8.47
CA LYS A 443 31.95 14.16 -9.72
C LYS A 443 33.48 14.15 -9.81
N ILE A 444 34.17 14.52 -8.73
CA ILE A 444 35.65 14.48 -8.64
C ILE A 444 36.16 13.05 -8.78
N LYS A 445 35.52 12.07 -8.11
CA LYS A 445 35.86 10.65 -8.28
C LYS A 445 35.64 10.21 -9.73
N MET A 446 34.49 10.49 -10.34
CA MET A 446 34.19 10.10 -11.73
C MET A 446 35.16 10.70 -12.75
N ALA A 447 35.42 12.01 -12.69
CA ALA A 447 36.34 12.70 -13.60
C ALA A 447 37.80 12.24 -13.51
N GLY A 448 38.16 11.56 -12.40
CA GLY A 448 39.50 11.03 -12.17
C GLY A 448 40.55 12.10 -11.87
N THR A 449 41.74 11.67 -11.45
CA THR A 449 42.87 12.56 -11.19
C THR A 449 43.59 12.93 -12.49
N SER A 450 42.87 13.49 -13.45
CA SER A 450 43.43 13.91 -14.74
C SER A 450 44.32 15.16 -14.59
N LYS A 451 45.55 14.91 -14.15
CA LYS A 451 46.68 15.82 -14.22
C LYS A 451 47.58 15.51 -15.42
N ASP A 452 46.99 15.38 -16.61
CA ASP A 452 47.69 15.83 -17.82
C ASP A 452 46.70 16.23 -18.93
N GLY A 453 46.68 17.53 -19.23
CA GLY A 453 45.63 18.13 -20.06
C GLY A 453 45.61 19.65 -19.98
N LYS A 454 46.61 20.33 -20.57
CA LYS A 454 46.61 21.80 -20.71
C LYS A 454 45.54 22.25 -21.72
N GLY A 455 44.27 22.30 -21.30
CA GLY A 455 43.14 22.50 -22.21
C GLY A 455 41.84 23.04 -21.58
N LYS A 456 41.82 24.33 -21.22
CA LYS A 456 40.61 25.17 -21.11
C LYS A 456 39.38 24.55 -20.39
N PHE A 457 39.43 24.44 -19.06
CA PHE A 457 38.21 24.68 -18.28
C PHE A 457 37.98 26.19 -18.19
N ALA A 458 37.13 26.71 -19.07
CA ALA A 458 36.65 28.09 -18.98
C ALA A 458 35.54 28.17 -17.91
N THR A 459 35.67 29.10 -16.98
CA THR A 459 34.63 29.41 -15.98
C THR A 459 33.35 29.86 -16.69
N LEU A 460 32.20 29.35 -16.22
CA LEU A 460 30.90 29.85 -16.70
C LEU A 460 30.73 31.34 -16.33
N PRO A 461 30.19 32.18 -17.22
CA PRO A 461 30.20 33.62 -17.03
C PRO A 461 29.16 34.08 -16.00
N ARG A 462 29.63 34.69 -14.91
CA ARG A 462 28.80 35.52 -14.04
C ARG A 462 28.36 36.76 -14.82
N LYS A 463 27.05 37.00 -14.93
CA LYS A 463 26.50 38.24 -15.47
C LYS A 463 26.86 39.41 -14.56
N GLU A 464 27.65 40.36 -15.06
CA GLU A 464 27.67 41.74 -14.61
C GLU A 464 28.07 42.65 -15.80
N SER A 465 27.80 43.95 -15.70
CA SER A 465 27.44 44.76 -16.88
C SER A 465 28.50 45.75 -17.37
N ALA A 466 28.64 45.81 -18.70
CA ALA A 466 29.00 46.97 -19.52
C ALA A 466 30.28 47.78 -19.18
N LEU A 467 31.21 47.81 -20.14
CA LEU A 467 31.41 48.99 -21.01
C LEU A 467 32.25 48.65 -22.25
N LYS A 468 32.27 49.56 -23.23
CA LYS A 468 33.02 49.44 -24.48
C LYS A 468 34.43 50.00 -24.33
N GLN A 469 35.42 49.39 -24.98
CA GLN A 469 36.31 50.15 -25.86
C GLN A 469 36.96 49.25 -26.92
N GLU A 470 37.28 49.85 -28.06
CA GLU A 470 37.92 49.22 -29.22
C GLU A 470 39.43 49.49 -29.20
N THR A 471 40.24 48.61 -29.80
CA THR A 471 41.49 48.99 -30.47
C THR A 471 41.93 47.88 -31.42
N GLU A 472 42.72 48.24 -32.43
CA GLU A 472 42.87 47.48 -33.67
C GLU A 472 44.18 46.66 -33.75
N SER A 473 44.47 46.18 -34.98
CA SER A 473 45.71 45.61 -35.50
C SER A 473 45.95 44.11 -35.32
N LEU A 474 46.70 43.42 -36.19
CA LEU A 474 46.73 43.35 -37.67
C LEU A 474 47.86 42.37 -38.05
N HIS A 475 47.71 41.61 -39.15
CA HIS A 475 48.72 40.68 -39.71
C HIS A 475 49.08 39.47 -38.80
N GLY A 476 49.61 38.35 -39.33
CA GLY A 476 49.71 37.98 -40.74
C GLY A 476 50.56 36.72 -41.02
N SER A 477 49.97 35.78 -41.76
CA SER A 477 50.60 34.78 -42.68
C SER A 477 51.87 33.98 -42.29
N SER A 478 51.75 32.65 -42.45
CA SER A 478 52.78 31.71 -42.95
C SER A 478 54.05 31.41 -42.13
N GLY A 479 54.36 30.11 -42.02
CA GLY A 479 55.66 29.57 -41.59
C GLY A 479 55.68 28.05 -41.65
N LYS A 480 56.63 27.44 -42.37
CA LYS A 480 56.69 25.98 -42.64
C LYS A 480 58.15 25.50 -42.72
N LEU A 481 58.35 24.20 -42.49
CA LEU A 481 59.54 23.37 -42.78
C LEU A 481 60.62 23.22 -41.68
N THR A 482 61.40 22.14 -41.86
CA THR A 482 62.63 21.66 -41.17
C THR A 482 62.47 21.12 -39.74
N GLY A 483 63.25 20.13 -39.30
CA GLY A 483 64.31 19.37 -40.01
C GLY A 483 64.71 18.07 -39.29
N SER A 484 65.37 17.16 -40.01
CA SER A 484 65.69 15.78 -39.58
C SER A 484 66.95 15.64 -38.71
N THR A 485 66.98 14.59 -37.86
CA THR A 485 68.14 13.76 -37.44
C THR A 485 67.53 12.49 -36.79
N SER A 486 67.85 11.22 -37.10
CA SER A 486 69.14 10.50 -37.21
C SER A 486 69.91 10.43 -35.87
N SER A 487 70.47 9.29 -35.42
CA SER A 487 70.55 7.95 -36.00
C SER A 487 71.03 6.91 -34.97
N LEU A 488 70.72 5.61 -35.18
CA LEU A 488 71.44 4.42 -34.68
C LEU A 488 71.49 4.23 -33.13
N ASN A 489 71.51 3.02 -32.56
CA ASN A 489 72.28 1.85 -33.00
C ASN A 489 71.69 0.50 -32.56
N LYS A 490 72.29 -0.61 -33.04
CA LYS A 490 71.76 -1.99 -32.95
C LYS A 490 72.78 -2.96 -32.33
N LEU A 491 72.36 -3.73 -31.32
CA LEU A 491 73.02 -4.98 -30.91
C LEU A 491 71.98 -6.04 -30.52
N ALA A 492 72.28 -7.30 -30.80
CA ALA A 492 71.45 -8.46 -30.47
C ALA A 492 72.34 -9.67 -30.14
N VAL A 493 71.98 -10.45 -29.12
CA VAL A 493 72.58 -11.74 -28.78
C VAL A 493 71.48 -12.68 -28.31
N SER A 494 71.51 -13.93 -28.77
CA SER A 494 70.49 -14.95 -28.50
C SER A 494 71.01 -16.01 -27.51
N SER A 495 70.17 -16.46 -26.56
CA SER A 495 70.26 -17.81 -25.95
C SER A 495 68.98 -18.14 -25.16
N SER A 496 68.85 -19.36 -24.64
CA SER A 496 67.56 -20.01 -24.36
C SER A 496 67.38 -20.55 -22.93
N ASN A 497 66.11 -20.83 -22.60
CA ASN A 497 65.62 -21.83 -21.64
C ASN A 497 65.75 -21.63 -20.11
N SER A 498 64.58 -21.29 -19.53
CA SER A 498 63.84 -22.12 -18.55
C SER A 498 63.99 -21.88 -17.04
N ARG A 499 62.87 -22.20 -16.34
CA ARG A 499 62.68 -22.41 -14.89
C ARG A 499 62.37 -21.23 -13.94
N ARG A 500 61.07 -20.87 -13.93
CA ARG A 500 60.11 -21.00 -12.79
C ARG A 500 60.29 -20.12 -11.51
N SER A 501 59.18 -19.44 -11.19
CA SER A 501 58.70 -18.97 -9.86
C SER A 501 59.13 -17.60 -9.28
N GLN A 502 58.13 -16.69 -9.31
CA GLN A 502 57.67 -15.84 -8.20
C GLN A 502 58.63 -14.85 -7.50
N SER A 503 58.56 -13.59 -7.92
CA SER A 503 58.29 -12.47 -7.00
C SER A 503 57.52 -11.35 -7.73
N SER A 504 56.61 -10.67 -7.03
CA SER A 504 55.77 -9.59 -7.58
C SER A 504 56.55 -8.30 -7.76
N SER A 505 56.40 -7.62 -8.91
CA SER A 505 57.03 -6.32 -9.21
C SER A 505 56.01 -5.31 -9.75
N LEU A 506 55.97 -4.12 -9.13
CA LEU A 506 54.95 -3.07 -9.32
C LEU A 506 55.17 -2.18 -10.56
N LEU A 507 55.50 -2.75 -11.73
CA LEU A 507 55.97 -1.98 -12.89
C LEU A 507 55.32 -2.36 -14.25
N ASP A 508 54.18 -3.06 -14.26
CA ASP A 508 53.46 -3.42 -15.49
C ASP A 508 52.19 -2.56 -15.69
N MET A 509 52.41 -1.27 -15.95
CA MET A 509 51.38 -0.29 -16.35
C MET A 509 51.81 0.44 -17.65
N GLY A 510 52.61 -0.22 -18.48
CA GLY A 510 53.24 0.38 -19.65
C GLY A 510 52.57 0.09 -21.00
N ASN A 511 51.63 -0.87 -21.07
CA ASN A 511 51.22 -1.47 -22.35
C ASN A 511 49.73 -1.86 -22.43
N MET A 512 48.84 -1.12 -21.77
CA MET A 512 47.38 -1.24 -21.99
C MET A 512 46.99 -0.56 -23.30
N SER A 513 46.04 -1.13 -24.06
CA SER A 513 45.46 -0.45 -25.21
C SER A 513 44.58 0.72 -24.75
N ALA A 514 44.37 1.71 -25.63
CA ALA A 514 43.40 2.78 -25.38
C ALA A 514 41.99 2.22 -25.10
N SER A 515 41.62 1.12 -25.78
CA SER A 515 40.38 0.37 -25.53
C SER A 515 40.24 -0.14 -24.11
N ASP A 516 41.35 -0.54 -23.48
CA ASP A 516 41.35 -1.21 -22.18
C ASP A 516 41.28 -0.19 -21.04
N LEU A 517 41.95 0.96 -21.24
CA LEU A 517 41.84 2.15 -20.39
C LEU A 517 40.40 2.69 -20.39
N ASP A 518 39.81 2.87 -21.57
CA ASP A 518 38.42 3.26 -21.75
C ASP A 518 37.44 2.31 -20.99
N VAL A 519 37.64 0.99 -21.09
CA VAL A 519 36.82 0.00 -20.36
C VAL A 519 37.05 0.08 -18.84
N ALA A 520 38.29 0.31 -18.39
CA ALA A 520 38.58 0.50 -16.98
C ALA A 520 37.84 1.73 -16.42
N ASP A 521 37.89 2.87 -17.10
CA ASP A 521 37.19 4.10 -16.66
C ASP A 521 35.66 3.99 -16.77
N ARG A 522 35.11 3.29 -17.78
CA ARG A 522 33.66 2.95 -17.83
C ARG A 522 33.22 2.11 -16.63
N THR A 523 33.96 1.06 -16.26
CA THR A 523 33.61 0.25 -15.06
C THR A 523 33.84 0.99 -13.74
N ARG A 524 34.71 2.00 -13.73
CA ARG A 524 34.93 2.91 -12.60
C ARG A 524 33.78 3.90 -12.46
N PHE A 525 33.28 4.46 -13.56
CA PHE A 525 32.06 5.29 -13.60
C PHE A 525 30.84 4.50 -13.11
N ASP A 526 30.60 3.29 -13.64
CA ASP A 526 29.45 2.44 -13.28
C ASP A 526 29.35 2.19 -11.76
N LYS A 527 30.48 1.83 -11.13
CA LYS A 527 30.55 1.59 -9.67
C LYS A 527 30.25 2.84 -8.85
N ILE A 528 30.72 4.03 -9.27
CA ILE A 528 30.45 5.28 -8.54
C ILE A 528 28.99 5.70 -8.75
N PHE A 529 28.42 5.51 -9.94
CA PHE A 529 27.01 5.82 -10.22
C PHE A 529 26.06 4.91 -9.43
N GLU A 530 26.34 3.60 -9.38
CA GLU A 530 25.63 2.64 -8.52
C GLU A 530 25.71 3.03 -7.03
N GLN A 531 26.89 3.40 -6.54
CA GLN A 531 27.08 3.82 -5.15
C GLN A 531 26.32 5.12 -4.83
N VAL A 532 26.23 6.06 -5.79
CA VAL A 532 25.40 7.28 -5.65
C VAL A 532 23.92 6.93 -5.47
N LEU A 533 23.36 6.05 -6.31
CA LEU A 533 21.94 5.67 -6.22
C LEU A 533 21.65 4.87 -4.94
N SER A 534 22.52 3.91 -4.62
CA SER A 534 22.40 3.01 -3.45
C SER A 534 22.42 3.73 -2.09
N GLU A 535 23.05 4.90 -2.00
CA GLU A 535 23.03 5.72 -0.77
C GLU A 535 21.83 6.70 -0.72
N LEU A 536 21.28 7.10 -1.86
CA LEU A 536 20.14 8.03 -1.94
C LEU A 536 18.79 7.37 -1.62
N GLU A 537 18.54 6.15 -2.10
CA GLU A 537 17.32 5.39 -1.80
C GLU A 537 17.06 5.26 -0.28
N PRO A 538 17.97 4.70 0.55
CA PRO A 538 17.72 4.54 1.99
C PRO A 538 17.62 5.88 2.73
N LEU A 539 18.26 6.95 2.25
CA LEU A 539 18.13 8.29 2.84
C LEU A 539 16.72 8.85 2.64
N CYS A 540 16.21 8.79 1.41
CA CYS A 540 14.86 9.22 1.05
C CYS A 540 13.79 8.39 1.77
N LEU A 541 13.94 7.06 1.82
CA LEU A 541 12.99 6.18 2.50
C LEU A 541 12.95 6.43 4.02
N ALA A 542 14.11 6.65 4.66
CA ALA A 542 14.17 6.94 6.10
C ALA A 542 13.51 8.28 6.46
N GLU A 543 13.72 9.34 5.67
CA GLU A 543 13.07 10.63 5.89
C GLU A 543 11.56 10.56 5.60
N GLN A 544 11.13 9.83 4.56
CA GLN A 544 9.70 9.63 4.24
C GLN A 544 8.97 8.88 5.37
N ASP A 545 9.59 7.84 5.94
CA ASP A 545 9.08 7.10 7.10
C ASP A 545 9.03 7.98 8.36
N PHE A 546 10.09 8.75 8.62
CA PHE A 546 10.12 9.69 9.75
C PHE A 546 9.00 10.74 9.64
N ILE A 547 8.86 11.41 8.50
CA ILE A 547 7.82 12.43 8.28
C ILE A 547 6.44 11.83 8.50
N SER A 548 6.18 10.65 7.92
CA SER A 548 4.90 9.94 8.05
C SER A 548 4.53 9.66 9.51
N LYS A 549 5.50 9.20 10.32
CA LYS A 549 5.33 8.84 11.73
C LYS A 549 5.31 10.02 12.69
N PHE A 550 6.14 11.05 12.47
CA PHE A 550 6.27 12.21 13.36
C PHE A 550 5.14 13.23 13.16
N PHE A 551 4.75 13.49 11.90
CA PHE A 551 3.66 14.40 11.57
C PHE A 551 2.28 13.71 11.52
N LYS A 552 2.23 12.38 11.68
CA LYS A 552 1.01 11.56 11.64
C LYS A 552 0.22 11.80 10.35
N LEU A 553 0.87 11.49 9.22
CA LEU A 553 0.32 11.64 7.86
C LEU A 553 0.07 10.29 7.18
N GLN A 554 0.02 9.20 7.97
CA GLN A 554 -0.37 7.87 7.52
C GLN A 554 -1.87 7.68 7.70
N GLN A 555 -2.53 7.24 6.62
CA GLN A 555 -3.84 6.60 6.72
C GLN A 555 -3.72 5.36 7.63
N ASN A 556 -4.58 5.26 8.64
CA ASN A 556 -4.91 3.94 9.17
C ASN A 556 -5.45 3.10 8.01
N PRO A 557 -4.99 1.85 7.81
CA PRO A 557 -5.60 0.95 6.84
C PRO A 557 -6.98 0.53 7.35
N THR A 558 -8.00 1.35 7.05
CA THR A 558 -9.39 0.87 7.01
C THR A 558 -9.43 -0.34 6.09
N LEU A 559 -10.05 -1.44 6.54
CA LEU A 559 -10.05 -2.71 5.83
C LEU A 559 -10.49 -2.50 4.38
N GLY A 560 -9.79 -3.12 3.44
CA GLY A 560 -10.11 -3.00 2.02
C GLY A 560 -11.49 -3.58 1.73
N GLU A 561 -12.41 -2.72 1.29
CA GLU A 561 -13.66 -3.13 0.64
C GLU A 561 -13.34 -3.68 -0.76
N ASN A 562 -12.75 -4.88 -0.80
CA ASN A 562 -12.76 -5.71 -2.00
C ASN A 562 -14.18 -6.23 -2.20
N VAL A 563 -15.00 -5.46 -2.92
CA VAL A 563 -16.24 -5.94 -3.53
C VAL A 563 -16.01 -5.91 -5.03
N ASP A 564 -15.99 -7.10 -5.64
CA ASP A 564 -15.66 -7.27 -7.05
C ASP A 564 -16.93 -7.40 -7.91
N ASP A 565 -16.88 -6.73 -9.06
CA ASP A 565 -17.73 -6.78 -10.26
C ASP A 565 -19.26 -6.53 -10.23
N SER A 566 -19.74 -6.02 -11.38
CA SER A 566 -21.10 -6.01 -11.97
C SER A 566 -22.31 -5.60 -11.09
N ASP A 567 -23.01 -4.50 -11.37
CA ASP A 567 -23.79 -4.34 -12.62
C ASP A 567 -23.97 -2.86 -13.04
N GLY A 568 -24.38 -2.61 -14.29
CA GLY A 568 -24.45 -1.28 -14.90
C GLY A 568 -25.80 -0.56 -14.72
N THR A 569 -25.82 0.58 -14.03
CA THR A 569 -26.95 1.53 -14.08
C THR A 569 -26.49 2.98 -14.09
N VAL A 570 -26.95 3.78 -15.06
CA VAL A 570 -26.59 5.19 -15.20
C VAL A 570 -27.43 6.05 -14.26
N HIS A 571 -26.84 6.55 -13.16
CA HIS A 571 -27.45 7.56 -12.30
C HIS A 571 -26.58 8.82 -12.17
N SER A 572 -27.03 9.89 -12.82
CA SER A 572 -26.43 11.22 -12.79
C SER A 572 -26.40 11.80 -11.39
N ARG A 573 -25.21 12.08 -10.84
CA ARG A 573 -25.02 12.78 -9.57
C ARG A 573 -24.54 14.21 -9.85
N PRO A 574 -25.13 15.25 -9.24
CA PRO A 574 -24.80 16.64 -9.57
C PRO A 574 -23.38 17.03 -9.12
N PRO A 575 -22.70 17.95 -9.83
CA PRO A 575 -21.35 18.38 -9.49
C PRO A 575 -21.37 19.28 -8.24
N SER A 576 -20.94 18.73 -7.10
CA SER A 576 -20.61 19.50 -5.91
C SER A 576 -19.17 20.02 -5.98
N GLU A 577 -18.96 21.27 -5.58
CA GLU A 577 -17.69 21.98 -5.71
C GLU A 577 -16.56 21.28 -4.93
N HIS A 578 -15.58 20.72 -5.66
CA HIS A 578 -14.43 20.07 -5.06
C HIS A 578 -13.44 21.11 -4.53
N ARG A 579 -13.66 21.57 -3.29
CA ARG A 579 -12.55 22.10 -2.47
C ARG A 579 -11.56 20.96 -2.24
N HIS A 580 -10.45 20.96 -2.98
CA HIS A 580 -9.40 19.95 -2.89
C HIS A 580 -8.80 19.88 -1.47
N SER A 581 -9.30 18.94 -0.67
CA SER A 581 -8.60 18.47 0.53
C SER A 581 -7.39 17.66 0.07
N ILE A 582 -6.21 18.28 0.08
CA ILE A 582 -4.92 17.64 -0.20
C ILE A 582 -4.81 16.38 0.68
N SER A 583 -4.51 15.22 0.09
CA SER A 583 -4.40 13.97 0.84
C SER A 583 -3.19 14.00 1.78
N GLU A 584 -3.23 13.26 2.88
CA GLU A 584 -2.07 13.19 3.79
C GLU A 584 -0.83 12.60 3.09
N LYS A 585 -1.04 11.66 2.14
CA LYS A 585 0.02 11.18 1.24
C LYS A 585 0.60 12.28 0.34
N ASP A 586 -0.25 13.18 -0.16
CA ASP A 586 0.20 14.31 -0.98
C ASP A 586 0.97 15.33 -0.14
N MET A 587 0.58 15.53 1.13
CA MET A 587 1.32 16.36 2.09
C MET A 587 2.72 15.80 2.34
N VAL A 588 2.88 14.48 2.55
CA VAL A 588 4.19 13.83 2.63
C VAL A 588 4.99 14.06 1.35
N ARG A 589 4.39 13.86 0.16
CA ARG A 589 5.06 14.09 -1.13
C ARG A 589 5.50 15.55 -1.30
N MET A 590 4.69 16.52 -0.89
CA MET A 590 5.03 17.96 -0.91
C MET A 590 6.19 18.29 0.03
N MET A 591 6.22 17.70 1.24
CA MET A 591 7.34 17.88 2.18
C MET A 591 8.63 17.27 1.63
N MET A 592 8.58 16.02 1.14
CA MET A 592 9.72 15.34 0.51
C MET A 592 10.27 16.11 -0.70
N ASN A 593 9.40 16.57 -1.61
CA ASN A 593 9.77 17.39 -2.77
C ASN A 593 10.54 18.65 -2.37
N LYS A 594 10.14 19.33 -1.29
CA LYS A 594 10.81 20.55 -0.81
C LYS A 594 12.11 20.25 -0.04
N ILE A 595 12.17 19.14 0.70
CA ILE A 595 13.38 18.72 1.42
C ILE A 595 14.49 18.31 0.44
N PHE A 596 14.15 17.51 -0.57
CA PHE A 596 15.10 16.87 -1.48
C PHE A 596 15.15 17.49 -2.89
N GLN A 597 14.69 18.74 -3.05
CA GLN A 597 14.68 19.47 -4.33
C GLN A 597 16.05 19.51 -5.07
N SER A 598 17.16 19.34 -4.35
CA SER A 598 18.51 19.25 -4.92
C SER A 598 18.80 17.94 -5.65
N ILE A 599 18.18 16.81 -5.27
CA ILE A 599 18.50 15.48 -5.82
C ILE A 599 18.33 15.44 -7.34
N GLU A 600 17.19 15.92 -7.86
CA GLU A 600 16.93 15.93 -9.31
C GLU A 600 17.96 16.80 -10.05
N THR A 601 18.35 17.94 -9.47
CA THR A 601 19.32 18.87 -10.08
C THR A 601 20.74 18.28 -10.11
N GLU A 602 21.19 17.71 -8.99
CA GLU A 602 22.54 17.15 -8.89
C GLU A 602 22.68 15.81 -9.64
N LEU A 603 21.63 14.98 -9.70
CA LEU A 603 21.59 13.80 -10.58
C LEU A 603 21.71 14.20 -12.06
N ASN A 604 20.92 15.16 -12.53
CA ASN A 604 21.02 15.67 -13.91
C ASN A 604 22.41 16.30 -14.18
N SER A 605 23.03 16.96 -13.18
CA SER A 605 24.41 17.46 -13.27
C SER A 605 25.44 16.33 -13.42
N LEU A 606 25.32 15.26 -12.62
CA LEU A 606 26.18 14.08 -12.68
C LEU A 606 26.05 13.33 -14.01
N ILE A 607 24.83 13.18 -14.52
CA ILE A 607 24.52 12.57 -15.82
C ILE A 607 25.11 13.38 -16.97
N ALA A 608 25.03 14.72 -16.91
CA ALA A 608 25.66 15.60 -17.89
C ALA A 608 27.19 15.58 -17.84
N LEU A 609 27.79 15.31 -16.68
CA LEU A 609 29.23 15.04 -16.58
C LEU A 609 29.59 13.68 -17.18
N GLY A 610 28.81 12.62 -16.89
CA GLY A 610 29.02 11.28 -17.44
C GLY A 610 28.99 11.25 -18.98
N ASP A 611 27.98 11.88 -19.58
CA ASP A 611 27.82 12.05 -21.03
C ASP A 611 28.91 12.94 -21.67
N LYS A 612 29.55 13.82 -20.89
CA LYS A 612 30.71 14.62 -21.32
C LYS A 612 32.04 13.86 -21.23
N ILE A 613 32.18 12.92 -20.29
CA ILE A 613 33.35 12.03 -20.17
C ILE A 613 33.33 11.02 -21.32
N ASP A 614 32.21 10.29 -21.48
CA ASP A 614 31.97 9.38 -22.59
C ASP A 614 30.46 9.18 -22.79
N SER A 615 29.98 9.37 -24.02
CA SER A 615 28.58 9.13 -24.37
C SER A 615 28.12 7.68 -24.13
N PHE A 616 29.02 6.69 -24.18
CA PHE A 616 28.69 5.29 -23.86
C PHE A 616 28.36 5.08 -22.37
N ASN A 617 28.70 6.01 -21.47
CA ASN A 617 28.21 5.97 -20.08
C ASN A 617 26.67 6.02 -20.01
N SER A 618 25.99 6.52 -21.05
CA SER A 618 24.52 6.49 -21.14
C SER A 618 23.94 5.06 -21.15
N LEU A 619 24.69 4.05 -21.61
CA LEU A 619 24.30 2.64 -21.56
C LEU A 619 24.16 2.17 -20.09
N TYR A 620 25.23 2.37 -19.32
CA TYR A 620 25.29 2.03 -17.89
C TYR A 620 24.22 2.82 -17.11
N MET A 621 24.18 4.15 -17.29
CA MET A 621 23.19 5.00 -16.63
C MET A 621 21.76 4.54 -16.91
N LEU A 622 21.44 4.13 -18.15
CA LEU A 622 20.08 3.68 -18.51
C LEU A 622 19.69 2.39 -17.79
N VAL A 623 20.60 1.40 -17.70
CA VAL A 623 20.32 0.15 -16.97
C VAL A 623 20.20 0.40 -15.47
N LYS A 624 21.16 1.10 -14.86
CA LYS A 624 21.16 1.36 -13.41
C LYS A 624 19.95 2.19 -12.98
N MET A 625 19.69 3.31 -13.66
CA MET A 625 18.55 4.18 -13.33
C MET A 625 17.20 3.50 -13.60
N SER A 626 17.10 2.60 -14.59
CA SER A 626 15.87 1.81 -14.78
C SER A 626 15.59 0.90 -13.59
N HIS A 627 16.61 0.17 -13.12
CA HIS A 627 16.47 -0.75 -11.99
C HIS A 627 16.08 -0.02 -10.70
N HIS A 628 16.72 1.11 -10.39
CA HIS A 628 16.39 1.94 -9.21
C HIS A 628 15.02 2.64 -9.32
N VAL A 629 14.50 2.88 -10.54
CA VAL A 629 13.09 3.29 -10.72
C VAL A 629 12.16 2.10 -10.46
N TRP A 630 12.48 0.92 -10.98
CA TRP A 630 11.64 -0.28 -10.82
C TRP A 630 11.57 -0.75 -9.35
N THR A 631 12.64 -0.67 -8.57
CA THR A 631 12.59 -0.92 -7.12
C THR A 631 11.67 0.07 -6.40
N ALA A 632 11.77 1.37 -6.71
CA ALA A 632 10.93 2.40 -6.12
C ALA A 632 9.45 2.29 -6.54
N GLU A 633 9.17 1.98 -7.81
CA GLU A 633 7.82 1.74 -8.33
C GLU A 633 7.16 0.53 -7.66
N ASN A 634 7.90 -0.56 -7.40
CA ASN A 634 7.39 -1.73 -6.68
C ASN A 634 7.03 -1.45 -5.20
N VAL A 635 7.64 -0.45 -4.57
CA VAL A 635 7.38 -0.10 -3.16
C VAL A 635 6.17 0.83 -3.04
N ASP A 636 6.13 1.92 -3.81
CA ASP A 636 4.95 2.77 -3.99
C ASP A 636 5.12 3.59 -5.28
N PRO A 637 4.34 3.33 -6.35
CA PRO A 637 4.41 4.08 -7.60
C PRO A 637 4.21 5.59 -7.43
N ALA A 638 3.43 6.02 -6.42
CA ALA A 638 3.12 7.41 -6.14
C ALA A 638 4.07 8.06 -5.10
N SER A 639 5.17 7.39 -4.76
CA SER A 639 6.20 7.89 -3.87
C SER A 639 7.00 9.06 -4.46
N TYR A 640 7.66 9.80 -3.57
CA TYR A 640 8.63 10.83 -3.97
C TYR A 640 9.77 10.23 -4.82
N LEU A 641 10.36 9.13 -4.37
CA LEU A 641 11.54 8.53 -5.01
C LEU A 641 11.22 8.00 -6.41
N SER A 642 10.11 7.27 -6.57
CA SER A 642 9.58 6.85 -7.88
C SER A 642 9.47 8.03 -8.85
N THR A 643 8.81 9.10 -8.42
CA THR A 643 8.58 10.30 -9.25
C THR A 643 9.88 10.97 -9.67
N THR A 644 10.81 11.22 -8.73
CA THR A 644 12.06 11.92 -9.02
C THR A 644 13.04 11.08 -9.83
N LEU A 645 13.22 9.79 -9.52
CA LEU A 645 14.06 8.92 -10.33
C LEU A 645 13.45 8.70 -11.73
N GLY A 646 12.13 8.63 -11.84
CA GLY A 646 11.40 8.60 -13.12
C GLY A 646 11.68 9.82 -14.00
N ASN A 647 11.63 11.04 -13.44
CA ASN A 647 12.01 12.28 -14.16
C ASN A 647 13.44 12.20 -14.69
N VAL A 648 14.39 11.80 -13.83
CA VAL A 648 15.82 11.68 -14.17
C VAL A 648 16.05 10.60 -15.24
N LEU A 649 15.34 9.47 -15.16
CA LEU A 649 15.39 8.38 -16.14
C LEU A 649 14.97 8.85 -17.53
N VAL A 650 14.03 9.80 -17.65
CA VAL A 650 13.69 10.41 -18.96
C VAL A 650 14.86 11.22 -19.52
N THR A 651 15.65 11.92 -18.69
CA THR A 651 16.89 12.58 -19.15
C THR A 651 17.96 11.57 -19.56
N VAL A 652 18.18 10.51 -18.77
CA VAL A 652 19.11 9.42 -19.12
C VAL A 652 18.72 8.79 -20.46
N LYS A 653 17.43 8.50 -20.67
CA LYS A 653 16.89 7.91 -21.90
C LYS A 653 17.08 8.85 -23.11
N ARG A 654 16.95 10.18 -22.93
CA ARG A 654 17.30 11.18 -23.97
C ARG A 654 18.80 11.17 -24.29
N ASN A 655 19.68 11.03 -23.30
CA ASN A 655 21.12 10.94 -23.53
C ASN A 655 21.50 9.63 -24.25
N PHE A 656 20.82 8.52 -23.95
CA PHE A 656 20.94 7.28 -24.73
C PHE A 656 20.49 7.46 -26.19
N ASP A 657 19.28 7.99 -26.44
CA ASP A 657 18.80 8.28 -27.81
C ASP A 657 19.79 9.19 -28.57
N LYS A 658 20.37 10.19 -27.88
CA LYS A 658 21.41 11.10 -28.39
C LYS A 658 22.72 10.37 -28.69
N CYS A 659 23.19 9.47 -27.83
CA CYS A 659 24.40 8.65 -28.08
C CYS A 659 24.23 7.80 -29.34
N ILE A 660 23.11 7.08 -29.45
CA ILE A 660 22.79 6.26 -30.64
C ILE A 660 22.69 7.11 -31.91
N SER A 661 22.06 8.29 -31.83
CA SER A 661 21.99 9.24 -32.96
C SER A 661 23.36 9.82 -33.33
N GLY A 662 24.22 10.05 -32.33
CA GLY A 662 25.60 10.48 -32.52
C GLY A 662 26.46 9.42 -33.20
N GLN A 663 26.30 8.15 -32.82
CA GLN A 663 26.94 7.02 -33.50
C GLN A 663 26.51 6.95 -34.97
N ILE A 664 25.20 6.93 -35.27
CA ILE A 664 24.68 6.93 -36.65
C ILE A 664 25.28 8.08 -37.48
N ARG A 665 25.32 9.29 -36.92
CA ARG A 665 25.90 10.46 -37.59
C ARG A 665 27.41 10.32 -37.83
N GLN A 666 28.17 9.74 -36.90
CA GLN A 666 29.59 9.47 -37.09
C GLN A 666 29.81 8.52 -38.28
N MET A 667 28.96 7.50 -38.46
CA MET A 667 28.99 6.60 -39.63
C MET A 667 28.72 7.34 -40.95
N GLU A 668 27.73 8.24 -40.96
CA GLU A 668 27.38 9.05 -42.13
C GLU A 668 28.47 10.06 -42.55
N GLU A 669 29.23 10.57 -41.58
CA GLU A 669 30.33 11.52 -41.80
C GLU A 669 31.66 10.86 -42.24
N VAL A 670 31.79 9.52 -42.17
CA VAL A 670 32.98 8.81 -42.66
C VAL A 670 33.16 9.04 -44.16
N LYS A 671 34.36 9.53 -44.54
CA LYS A 671 34.78 9.72 -45.93
C LYS A 671 36.05 8.93 -46.20
N ILE A 672 36.04 8.17 -47.29
CA ILE A 672 37.12 7.24 -47.62
C ILE A 672 38.07 7.87 -48.63
N SER A 673 39.36 7.54 -48.50
CA SER A 673 40.39 8.00 -49.44
C SER A 673 40.23 7.29 -50.78
N LYS A 674 39.91 8.04 -51.84
CA LYS A 674 39.82 7.55 -53.22
C LYS A 674 41.14 6.94 -53.77
N LYS A 675 42.21 6.91 -52.97
CA LYS A 675 43.53 6.34 -53.32
C LYS A 675 43.88 5.07 -52.53
N SER A 676 43.23 4.79 -51.39
CA SER A 676 43.48 3.57 -50.60
C SER A 676 42.68 2.38 -51.13
N LYS A 677 43.10 1.18 -50.76
CA LYS A 677 42.21 0.01 -50.77
C LYS A 677 41.08 0.27 -49.76
N VAL A 678 39.89 -0.25 -50.04
CA VAL A 678 38.77 -0.32 -49.10
C VAL A 678 38.61 -1.79 -48.73
N GLY A 679 38.45 -2.08 -47.44
CA GLY A 679 38.16 -3.41 -46.88
C GLY A 679 37.04 -3.31 -45.84
N ILE A 680 37.19 -3.96 -44.68
CA ILE A 680 36.29 -3.78 -43.54
C ILE A 680 36.29 -2.31 -43.10
N LEU A 681 35.11 -1.74 -42.89
CA LEU A 681 34.93 -0.33 -42.57
C LEU A 681 34.98 -0.09 -41.04
N PRO A 682 35.63 0.99 -40.55
CA PRO A 682 35.77 1.23 -39.10
C PRO A 682 34.45 1.34 -38.32
N PHE A 683 33.33 1.65 -38.99
CA PHE A 683 32.02 1.66 -38.35
C PHE A 683 31.34 0.27 -38.30
N VAL A 684 31.80 -0.70 -39.10
CA VAL A 684 31.36 -2.10 -39.03
C VAL A 684 32.02 -2.78 -37.82
N THR A 685 33.33 -2.58 -37.63
CA THR A 685 34.03 -3.04 -36.42
C THR A 685 33.56 -2.27 -35.17
N GLY A 686 33.36 -0.95 -35.27
CA GLY A 686 32.78 -0.16 -34.18
C GLY A 686 31.37 -0.59 -33.77
N PHE A 687 30.55 -1.09 -34.72
CA PHE A 687 29.26 -1.71 -34.38
C PHE A 687 29.42 -3.04 -33.63
N GLU A 688 30.40 -3.87 -34.00
CA GLU A 688 30.71 -5.11 -33.28
C GLU A 688 31.18 -4.83 -31.83
N GLU A 689 32.07 -3.84 -31.64
CA GLU A 689 32.54 -3.41 -30.32
C GLU A 689 31.38 -2.86 -29.47
N PHE A 690 30.55 -1.99 -30.04
CA PHE A 690 29.34 -1.48 -29.39
C PHE A 690 28.39 -2.61 -28.99
N ALA A 691 28.14 -3.58 -29.87
CA ALA A 691 27.22 -4.69 -29.60
C ALA A 691 27.77 -5.62 -28.51
N LYS A 692 29.08 -5.92 -28.51
CA LYS A 692 29.75 -6.66 -27.43
C LYS A 692 29.60 -5.94 -26.08
N LEU A 693 29.80 -4.63 -26.04
CA LEU A 693 29.63 -3.81 -24.84
C LEU A 693 28.17 -3.77 -24.38
N ALA A 694 27.23 -3.54 -25.30
CA ALA A 694 25.81 -3.42 -24.99
C ALA A 694 25.19 -4.75 -24.51
N GLU A 695 25.51 -5.91 -25.11
CA GLU A 695 25.07 -7.21 -24.59
C GLU A 695 25.67 -7.56 -23.23
N ALA A 696 26.87 -7.05 -22.90
CA ALA A 696 27.46 -7.22 -21.58
C ALA A 696 26.71 -6.42 -20.50
N ILE A 697 26.30 -5.19 -20.81
CA ILE A 697 25.58 -4.29 -19.89
C ILE A 697 24.10 -4.69 -19.76
N PHE A 698 23.41 -5.01 -20.87
CA PHE A 698 21.96 -5.21 -20.91
C PHE A 698 21.49 -6.66 -20.70
N ARG A 699 22.39 -7.60 -20.39
CA ARG A 699 22.12 -9.05 -20.34
C ARG A 699 20.82 -9.46 -19.62
N ASN A 700 20.50 -8.81 -18.50
CA ASN A 700 19.29 -9.02 -17.71
C ASN A 700 18.47 -7.71 -17.50
N ALA A 701 18.64 -6.70 -18.35
CA ALA A 701 18.08 -5.37 -18.12
C ALA A 701 16.59 -5.27 -18.50
N GLU A 702 15.76 -4.77 -17.58
CA GLU A 702 14.30 -4.59 -17.75
C GLU A 702 13.93 -3.81 -19.03
N ARG A 703 14.71 -2.78 -19.38
CA ARG A 703 14.50 -1.94 -20.58
C ARG A 703 15.24 -2.43 -21.84
N ARG A 704 15.52 -3.74 -21.97
CA ARG A 704 16.19 -4.33 -23.15
C ARG A 704 15.56 -3.92 -24.49
N GLY A 705 14.24 -3.72 -24.52
CA GLY A 705 13.49 -3.27 -25.69
C GLY A 705 13.79 -1.85 -26.19
N ASP A 706 14.43 -0.97 -25.42
CA ASP A 706 14.94 0.30 -25.93
C ASP A 706 16.29 0.13 -26.64
N LEU A 707 17.12 -0.81 -26.20
CA LEU A 707 18.32 -1.24 -26.92
C LEU A 707 17.97 -1.98 -28.23
N ASP A 708 16.93 -2.81 -28.24
CA ASP A 708 16.46 -3.47 -29.49
C ASP A 708 16.06 -2.46 -30.56
N LYS A 709 15.31 -1.41 -30.18
CA LYS A 709 14.97 -0.29 -31.08
C LYS A 709 16.19 0.50 -31.55
N ALA A 710 17.24 0.58 -30.73
CA ALA A 710 18.49 1.23 -31.10
C ALA A 710 19.31 0.38 -32.09
N TYR A 711 19.42 -0.93 -31.86
CA TYR A 711 20.09 -1.85 -32.78
C TYR A 711 19.49 -1.85 -34.18
N ILE A 712 18.16 -1.91 -34.30
CA ILE A 712 17.45 -1.86 -35.59
C ILE A 712 17.77 -0.57 -36.36
N LYS A 713 17.97 0.56 -35.67
CA LYS A 713 18.41 1.82 -36.30
C LYS A 713 19.89 1.78 -36.71
N LEU A 714 20.76 1.32 -35.82
CA LEU A 714 22.20 1.24 -36.05
C LEU A 714 22.55 0.32 -37.22
N ILE A 715 22.01 -0.91 -37.24
CA ILE A 715 22.36 -1.88 -38.28
C ILE A 715 21.91 -1.41 -39.67
N ARG A 716 20.77 -0.72 -39.78
CA ARG A 716 20.29 -0.12 -41.03
C ARG A 716 21.13 1.09 -41.45
N ALA A 717 21.60 1.89 -40.49
CA ALA A 717 22.58 2.94 -40.78
C ALA A 717 23.93 2.36 -41.26
N VAL A 718 24.38 1.24 -40.69
CA VAL A 718 25.57 0.51 -41.17
C VAL A 718 25.34 0.03 -42.62
N PHE A 719 24.23 -0.67 -42.91
CA PHE A 719 23.94 -1.19 -44.26
C PHE A 719 23.92 -0.07 -45.31
N ASN A 720 23.16 1.01 -45.04
CA ASN A 720 23.06 2.16 -45.93
C ASN A 720 24.42 2.85 -46.18
N ASN A 721 25.27 2.92 -45.15
CA ASN A 721 26.60 3.52 -45.30
C ASN A 721 27.61 2.57 -45.97
N VAL A 722 27.53 1.25 -45.79
CA VAL A 722 28.29 0.26 -46.59
C VAL A 722 27.93 0.41 -48.08
N GLU A 723 26.64 0.49 -48.42
CA GLU A 723 26.16 0.64 -49.79
C GLU A 723 26.63 1.96 -50.43
N LYS A 724 26.47 3.08 -49.72
CA LYS A 724 27.01 4.40 -50.11
C LYS A 724 28.52 4.34 -50.37
N VAL A 725 29.27 3.77 -49.44
CA VAL A 725 30.73 3.61 -49.55
C VAL A 725 31.13 2.75 -50.75
N ALA A 726 30.46 1.62 -50.97
CA ALA A 726 30.75 0.73 -52.08
C ALA A 726 30.48 1.40 -53.44
N ASN A 727 29.51 2.33 -53.51
CA ASN A 727 29.23 3.15 -54.69
C ASN A 727 30.23 4.33 -54.85
N GLU A 728 30.82 4.85 -53.76
CA GLU A 728 31.86 5.90 -53.81
C GLU A 728 33.28 5.38 -54.10
N SER A 729 33.52 4.07 -53.95
CA SER A 729 34.82 3.42 -54.18
C SER A 729 35.23 3.45 -55.66
N GLN A 730 36.47 3.88 -55.92
CA GLN A 730 37.09 3.89 -57.26
C GLN A 730 38.22 2.86 -57.43
N LYS A 731 38.61 2.13 -56.37
CA LYS A 731 39.82 1.29 -56.37
C LYS A 731 39.58 -0.16 -55.95
N THR A 732 38.73 -0.41 -54.94
CA THR A 732 38.17 -1.74 -54.68
C THR A 732 36.84 -1.84 -55.44
N PRO A 733 36.54 -2.94 -56.17
CA PRO A 733 35.24 -3.10 -56.84
C PRO A 733 34.07 -3.04 -55.85
N ARG A 734 32.95 -2.45 -56.27
CA ARG A 734 31.73 -2.31 -55.45
C ARG A 734 31.33 -3.63 -54.76
N ASP A 735 31.22 -4.70 -55.55
CA ASP A 735 30.76 -5.99 -55.04
C ASP A 735 31.75 -6.63 -54.03
N VAL A 736 33.05 -6.32 -54.11
CA VAL A 736 34.03 -6.75 -53.10
C VAL A 736 33.80 -6.01 -51.78
N VAL A 737 33.67 -4.68 -51.82
CA VAL A 737 33.42 -3.86 -50.61
C VAL A 737 32.11 -4.28 -49.93
N MET A 738 31.06 -4.56 -50.71
CA MET A 738 29.81 -5.13 -50.22
C MET A 738 30.04 -6.50 -49.59
N MET A 739 30.65 -7.44 -50.32
CA MET A 739 30.84 -8.82 -49.89
C MET A 739 31.60 -8.92 -48.57
N GLU A 740 32.76 -8.26 -48.42
CA GLU A 740 33.56 -8.31 -47.19
C GLU A 740 32.78 -7.71 -46.00
N ASN A 741 32.23 -6.51 -46.15
CA ASN A 741 31.52 -5.86 -45.03
C ASN A 741 30.24 -6.61 -44.64
N PHE A 742 29.49 -7.18 -45.59
CA PHE A 742 28.32 -8.01 -45.27
C PHE A 742 28.70 -9.39 -44.72
N HIS A 743 29.90 -9.93 -45.01
CA HIS A 743 30.42 -11.12 -44.36
C HIS A 743 30.76 -10.85 -42.88
N HIS A 744 31.55 -9.81 -42.59
CA HIS A 744 31.90 -9.43 -41.21
C HIS A 744 30.66 -9.13 -40.36
N ILE A 745 29.67 -8.44 -40.93
CA ILE A 745 28.35 -8.21 -40.32
C ILE A 745 27.64 -9.55 -40.03
N PHE A 746 27.55 -10.45 -41.01
CA PHE A 746 26.90 -11.76 -40.83
C PHE A 746 27.61 -12.62 -39.77
N SER A 747 28.94 -12.59 -39.73
CA SER A 747 29.79 -13.25 -38.74
C SER A 747 29.53 -12.69 -37.34
N THR A 748 29.58 -11.36 -37.19
CA THR A 748 29.27 -10.62 -35.96
C THR A 748 27.87 -10.95 -35.42
N LEU A 749 26.84 -10.85 -36.26
CA LEU A 749 25.46 -11.12 -35.83
C LEU A 749 25.23 -12.61 -35.51
N SER A 750 25.97 -13.52 -36.16
CA SER A 750 25.88 -14.97 -35.88
C SER A 750 26.67 -15.41 -34.65
N SER A 751 27.72 -14.68 -34.26
CA SER A 751 28.47 -14.93 -33.02
C SER A 751 27.73 -14.38 -31.79
N LEU A 752 27.20 -13.15 -31.88
CA LEU A 752 26.47 -12.50 -30.79
C LEU A 752 25.02 -13.01 -30.61
N LYS A 753 24.38 -13.52 -31.67
CA LYS A 753 23.03 -14.14 -31.64
C LYS A 753 21.93 -13.24 -31.08
N ILE A 754 21.97 -11.95 -31.42
CA ILE A 754 21.04 -10.93 -30.94
C ILE A 754 19.64 -11.17 -31.54
N SER A 755 18.68 -11.59 -30.73
CA SER A 755 17.35 -12.07 -31.17
C SER A 755 16.57 -11.08 -32.04
N CYS A 756 16.69 -9.77 -31.79
CA CYS A 756 15.97 -8.75 -32.57
C CYS A 756 16.55 -8.53 -33.98
N LEU A 757 17.80 -8.94 -34.24
CA LEU A 757 18.49 -8.74 -35.52
C LEU A 757 18.50 -10.00 -36.41
N GLU A 758 17.68 -11.00 -36.11
CA GLU A 758 17.59 -12.24 -36.88
C GLU A 758 17.07 -12.05 -38.32
N ALA A 759 16.35 -10.95 -38.59
CA ALA A 759 15.95 -10.56 -39.94
C ALA A 759 17.13 -9.93 -40.70
N GLU A 760 17.75 -8.89 -40.14
CA GLU A 760 18.92 -8.22 -40.71
C GLU A 760 20.14 -9.17 -40.85
N ARG A 761 20.28 -10.19 -40.00
CA ARG A 761 21.29 -11.26 -40.15
C ARG A 761 21.05 -12.13 -41.40
N LYS A 762 19.79 -12.36 -41.77
CA LYS A 762 19.44 -13.07 -43.02
C LYS A 762 19.66 -12.18 -44.24
N GLU A 763 19.29 -10.90 -44.15
CA GLU A 763 19.56 -9.90 -45.18
C GLU A 763 21.07 -9.76 -45.44
N ALA A 764 21.89 -9.67 -44.39
CA ALA A 764 23.35 -9.62 -44.51
C ALA A 764 23.91 -10.86 -45.21
N LYS A 765 23.44 -12.07 -44.86
CA LYS A 765 23.84 -13.30 -45.55
C LYS A 765 23.42 -13.29 -47.02
N GLN A 766 22.22 -12.78 -47.32
CA GLN A 766 21.71 -12.67 -48.69
C GLN A 766 22.56 -11.70 -49.51
N LYS A 767 22.77 -10.47 -49.04
CA LYS A 767 23.63 -9.45 -49.70
C LYS A 767 25.07 -9.95 -49.89
N TYR A 768 25.66 -10.59 -48.88
CA TYR A 768 26.96 -11.27 -49.01
C TYR A 768 26.97 -12.27 -50.18
N THR A 769 25.96 -13.15 -50.25
CA THR A 769 25.87 -14.19 -51.27
C THR A 769 25.63 -13.59 -52.67
N GLU A 770 24.74 -12.60 -52.79
CA GLU A 770 24.44 -11.92 -54.05
C GLU A 770 25.65 -11.15 -54.59
N HIS A 771 26.37 -10.42 -53.75
CA HIS A 771 27.58 -9.70 -54.18
C HIS A 771 28.77 -10.62 -54.41
N LEU A 772 28.91 -11.74 -53.68
CA LEU A 772 29.86 -12.80 -54.01
C LEU A 772 29.61 -13.33 -55.43
N GLN A 773 28.37 -13.74 -55.75
CA GLN A 773 28.02 -14.26 -57.08
C GLN A 773 28.20 -13.19 -58.17
N SER A 774 27.76 -11.95 -57.94
CA SER A 774 27.98 -10.82 -58.85
C SER A 774 29.48 -10.60 -59.13
N TYR A 775 30.32 -10.56 -58.08
CA TYR A 775 31.76 -10.38 -58.22
C TYR A 775 32.43 -11.54 -58.97
N VAL A 776 32.01 -12.78 -58.68
CA VAL A 776 32.47 -14.00 -59.33
C VAL A 776 32.15 -13.96 -60.83
N ILE A 777 30.89 -13.75 -61.20
CA ILE A 777 30.45 -13.69 -62.61
C ILE A 777 31.18 -12.56 -63.37
N ASN A 778 31.19 -11.35 -62.81
CA ASN A 778 31.85 -10.18 -63.42
C ASN A 778 33.37 -10.36 -63.60
N SER A 779 34.02 -11.18 -62.76
CA SER A 779 35.45 -11.45 -62.83
C SER A 779 35.79 -12.63 -63.74
N LEU A 780 34.96 -13.67 -63.77
CA LEU A 780 35.06 -14.82 -64.68
C LEU A 780 34.72 -14.47 -66.13
N GLY A 781 34.04 -13.34 -66.37
CA GLY A 781 33.86 -12.79 -67.71
C GLY A 781 35.17 -12.50 -68.46
N GLN A 782 36.29 -12.27 -67.76
CA GLN A 782 37.54 -11.85 -68.41
C GLN A 782 38.42 -13.00 -68.95
N PRO A 783 38.65 -14.13 -68.24
CA PRO A 783 39.45 -15.23 -68.78
C PRO A 783 38.91 -15.88 -70.07
N LEU A 784 37.61 -15.75 -70.36
CA LEU A 784 36.94 -16.36 -71.52
C LEU A 784 36.15 -15.34 -72.38
N GLU A 785 36.47 -14.05 -72.29
CA GLU A 785 35.69 -12.92 -72.84
C GLU A 785 35.09 -13.13 -74.25
N LYS A 786 35.89 -13.60 -75.23
CA LYS A 786 35.41 -13.83 -76.60
C LYS A 786 34.54 -15.08 -76.73
N LEU A 787 34.80 -16.11 -75.92
CA LEU A 787 34.00 -17.34 -75.89
C LEU A 787 32.62 -17.04 -75.31
N ASN A 788 32.58 -16.29 -74.20
CA ASN A 788 31.35 -15.79 -73.59
C ASN A 788 30.55 -14.97 -74.61
N HIS A 789 31.18 -13.98 -75.25
CA HIS A 789 30.50 -13.13 -76.22
C HIS A 789 29.98 -13.89 -77.46
N PHE A 790 30.68 -14.95 -77.89
CA PHE A 790 30.20 -15.83 -78.96
C PHE A 790 28.93 -16.59 -78.53
N PHE A 791 28.91 -17.14 -77.31
CA PHE A 791 27.76 -17.89 -76.81
C PHE A 791 26.58 -17.01 -76.40
N GLU A 792 26.82 -15.83 -75.82
CA GLU A 792 25.79 -14.78 -75.64
C GLU A 792 25.12 -14.43 -76.98
N GLY A 793 25.91 -14.32 -78.05
CA GLY A 793 25.41 -14.09 -79.41
C GLY A 793 24.58 -15.25 -79.95
N VAL A 794 24.99 -16.50 -79.68
CA VAL A 794 24.21 -17.71 -79.98
C VAL A 794 22.88 -17.71 -79.23
N GLU A 795 22.89 -17.49 -77.92
CA GLU A 795 21.68 -17.48 -77.09
C GLU A 795 20.73 -16.35 -77.48
N ALA A 796 21.24 -15.15 -77.77
CA ALA A 796 20.45 -14.03 -78.28
C ALA A 796 19.76 -14.36 -79.62
N ARG A 797 20.34 -15.24 -80.45
CA ARG A 797 19.71 -15.72 -81.69
C ARG A 797 18.66 -16.79 -81.44
N VAL A 798 18.89 -17.73 -80.52
CA VAL A 798 17.88 -18.72 -80.10
C VAL A 798 16.68 -18.00 -79.47
N ALA A 799 16.92 -17.00 -78.61
CA ALA A 799 15.89 -16.16 -78.01
C ALA A 799 15.11 -15.29 -79.02
N GLN A 800 15.70 -15.00 -80.19
CA GLN A 800 15.00 -14.36 -81.33
C GLN A 800 14.12 -15.35 -82.13
N GLY A 801 13.96 -16.59 -81.67
CA GLY A 801 13.10 -17.61 -82.29
C GLY A 801 13.78 -18.43 -83.39
N VAL A 802 15.10 -18.32 -83.56
CA VAL A 802 15.86 -19.20 -84.46
C VAL A 802 15.96 -20.58 -83.84
N ARG A 803 15.67 -21.64 -84.60
CA ARG A 803 15.77 -23.01 -84.09
C ARG A 803 17.23 -23.34 -83.79
N GLU A 804 17.48 -24.09 -82.72
CA GLU A 804 18.84 -24.35 -82.22
C GLU A 804 19.75 -24.96 -83.30
N GLU A 805 19.23 -25.90 -84.09
CA GLU A 805 19.90 -26.50 -85.25
C GLU A 805 20.29 -25.48 -86.34
N GLU A 806 19.51 -24.41 -86.51
CA GLU A 806 19.66 -23.40 -87.55
C GLU A 806 20.73 -22.35 -87.22
N VAL A 807 21.07 -22.18 -85.93
CA VAL A 807 22.16 -21.29 -85.47
C VAL A 807 23.46 -21.58 -86.23
N SER A 808 23.76 -22.86 -86.46
CA SER A 808 25.00 -23.30 -87.09
C SER A 808 25.19 -22.90 -88.55
N TYR A 809 24.14 -22.36 -89.21
CA TYR A 809 24.19 -21.79 -90.56
C TYR A 809 24.26 -20.24 -90.58
N GLN A 810 24.15 -19.56 -89.43
CA GLN A 810 24.32 -18.11 -89.39
C GLN A 810 25.78 -17.71 -89.61
N LEU A 811 26.02 -16.74 -90.50
CA LEU A 811 27.37 -16.35 -90.92
C LEU A 811 28.30 -15.99 -89.72
N ALA A 812 27.76 -15.31 -88.70
CA ALA A 812 28.52 -14.92 -87.50
C ALA A 812 28.71 -16.05 -86.47
N PHE A 813 27.90 -17.10 -86.51
CA PHE A 813 27.86 -18.18 -85.51
C PHE A 813 28.02 -19.57 -86.14
N ASN A 814 28.75 -19.65 -87.26
CA ASN A 814 28.89 -20.88 -88.03
C ASN A 814 29.92 -21.87 -87.41
N LYS A 815 29.91 -23.12 -87.88
CA LYS A 815 30.80 -24.21 -87.39
C LYS A 815 32.32 -23.93 -87.53
N GLN A 816 32.74 -22.99 -88.38
CA GLN A 816 34.15 -22.59 -88.54
C GLN A 816 34.53 -21.49 -87.54
N GLU A 817 33.67 -20.49 -87.35
CA GLU A 817 33.89 -19.44 -86.34
C GLU A 817 33.88 -20.00 -84.91
N LEU A 818 32.99 -20.94 -84.59
CA LEU A 818 33.03 -21.66 -83.30
C LEU A 818 34.38 -22.38 -83.09
N ARG A 819 34.89 -23.10 -84.11
CA ARG A 819 36.20 -23.77 -84.04
C ARG A 819 37.36 -22.79 -83.89
N LYS A 820 37.24 -21.58 -84.45
CA LYS A 820 38.23 -20.50 -84.35
C LYS A 820 38.24 -19.88 -82.95
N VAL A 821 37.08 -19.55 -82.39
CA VAL A 821 36.97 -18.99 -81.03
C VAL A 821 37.44 -19.98 -79.96
N ILE A 822 37.09 -21.28 -80.06
CA ILE A 822 37.60 -22.31 -79.12
C ILE A 822 39.14 -22.41 -79.19
N LYS A 823 39.72 -22.37 -80.40
CA LYS A 823 41.16 -22.46 -80.62
C LYS A 823 41.95 -21.24 -80.13
N GLU A 824 41.29 -20.12 -79.82
CA GLU A 824 41.92 -18.98 -79.16
C GLU A 824 42.09 -19.19 -77.63
N TYR A 825 41.51 -20.25 -77.04
CA TYR A 825 41.60 -20.59 -75.62
C TYR A 825 42.14 -22.01 -75.34
N PRO A 826 43.38 -22.34 -75.76
CA PRO A 826 44.03 -23.58 -75.35
C PRO A 826 44.28 -23.57 -73.83
N GLY A 827 44.28 -24.74 -73.17
CA GLY A 827 44.36 -24.85 -71.70
C GLY A 827 45.51 -24.10 -71.01
N LYS A 828 46.62 -23.83 -71.73
CA LYS A 828 47.72 -22.97 -71.24
C LYS A 828 47.35 -21.48 -71.14
N GLU A 829 46.60 -20.94 -72.10
CA GLU A 829 46.08 -19.57 -72.01
C GLU A 829 45.00 -19.49 -70.91
N VAL A 830 44.14 -20.51 -70.79
CA VAL A 830 43.13 -20.58 -69.71
C VAL A 830 43.79 -20.59 -68.32
N LYS A 831 44.78 -21.46 -68.07
CA LYS A 831 45.50 -21.50 -66.78
C LYS A 831 46.21 -20.17 -66.46
N LYS A 832 46.76 -19.49 -67.47
CA LYS A 832 47.38 -18.16 -67.35
C LYS A 832 46.35 -17.05 -67.09
N GLY A 833 45.16 -17.15 -67.67
CA GLY A 833 44.01 -16.28 -67.35
C GLY A 833 43.56 -16.45 -65.90
N LEU A 834 43.48 -17.70 -65.42
CA LEU A 834 43.13 -18.03 -64.04
C LEU A 834 44.18 -17.58 -63.01
N ASP A 835 45.49 -17.74 -63.28
CA ASP A 835 46.56 -17.23 -62.40
C ASP A 835 46.57 -15.69 -62.33
N ASN A 836 46.33 -15.00 -63.46
CA ASN A 836 46.13 -13.55 -63.47
C ASN A 836 44.86 -13.12 -62.70
N LEU A 837 43.78 -13.91 -62.78
CA LEU A 837 42.56 -13.69 -62.02
C LEU A 837 42.80 -13.87 -60.51
N TYR A 838 43.48 -14.93 -60.09
CA TYR A 838 43.85 -15.17 -58.69
C TYR A 838 44.59 -13.98 -58.09
N LYS A 839 45.66 -13.53 -58.75
CA LYS A 839 46.46 -12.35 -58.36
C LYS A 839 45.68 -11.04 -58.35
N LYS A 840 44.60 -10.94 -59.13
CA LYS A 840 43.69 -9.79 -59.14
C LYS A 840 42.70 -9.84 -57.99
N VAL A 841 42.18 -11.02 -57.66
CA VAL A 841 41.27 -11.26 -56.53
C VAL A 841 41.98 -11.06 -55.20
N ASP A 842 43.13 -11.71 -54.99
CA ASP A 842 44.03 -11.52 -53.84
C ASP A 842 44.32 -10.04 -53.59
N LYS A 843 44.77 -9.32 -54.62
CA LYS A 843 45.02 -7.87 -54.54
C LYS A 843 43.78 -7.05 -54.16
N HIS A 844 42.57 -7.50 -54.49
CA HIS A 844 41.31 -6.84 -54.12
C HIS A 844 40.83 -7.18 -52.71
N LEU A 845 41.09 -8.39 -52.17
CA LEU A 845 40.54 -8.86 -50.89
C LEU A 845 41.44 -8.51 -49.69
N CYS A 846 40.87 -8.15 -48.56
CA CYS A 846 41.62 -7.96 -47.31
C CYS A 846 41.93 -9.29 -46.62
N GLU A 847 43.11 -9.35 -45.99
CA GLU A 847 43.65 -10.56 -45.36
C GLU A 847 42.86 -10.98 -44.09
N GLU A 848 42.17 -10.04 -43.45
CA GLU A 848 41.56 -10.18 -42.12
C GLU A 848 40.50 -11.30 -42.04
N GLU A 849 39.65 -11.46 -43.05
CA GLU A 849 38.59 -12.49 -43.06
C GLU A 849 38.97 -13.79 -43.79
N ASN A 850 40.17 -13.89 -44.38
CA ASN A 850 40.63 -15.07 -45.13
C ASN A 850 39.71 -15.51 -46.29
N LEU A 851 38.86 -14.61 -46.80
CA LEU A 851 37.81 -14.91 -47.80
C LEU A 851 38.35 -15.39 -49.17
N LEU A 852 39.65 -15.21 -49.46
CA LEU A 852 40.28 -15.60 -50.72
C LEU A 852 39.97 -17.05 -51.13
N GLN A 853 40.06 -18.00 -50.20
CA GLN A 853 39.76 -19.42 -50.48
C GLN A 853 38.27 -19.65 -50.78
N VAL A 854 37.37 -18.94 -50.10
CA VAL A 854 35.91 -19.04 -50.31
C VAL A 854 35.52 -18.46 -51.66
N VAL A 855 36.08 -17.29 -52.01
CA VAL A 855 35.89 -16.64 -53.32
C VAL A 855 36.47 -17.52 -54.44
N TRP A 856 37.67 -18.09 -54.25
CA TRP A 856 38.31 -18.94 -55.25
C TRP A 856 37.53 -20.24 -55.49
N HIS A 857 37.00 -20.87 -54.44
CA HIS A 857 36.12 -22.03 -54.60
C HIS A 857 34.80 -21.67 -55.30
N SER A 858 34.20 -20.52 -54.99
CA SER A 858 33.02 -20.03 -55.73
C SER A 858 33.33 -19.68 -57.19
N MET A 859 34.56 -19.24 -57.51
CA MET A 859 35.01 -19.03 -58.88
C MET A 859 35.22 -20.36 -59.63
N GLN A 860 35.71 -21.39 -58.95
CA GLN A 860 35.84 -22.73 -59.51
C GLN A 860 34.46 -23.29 -59.90
N ASP A 861 33.48 -23.23 -59.00
CA ASP A 861 32.14 -23.79 -59.23
C ASP A 861 31.39 -23.06 -60.35
N GLU A 862 31.47 -21.72 -60.42
CA GLU A 862 30.85 -20.95 -61.50
C GLU A 862 31.59 -21.12 -62.84
N PHE A 863 32.92 -21.26 -62.85
CA PHE A 863 33.65 -21.61 -64.08
C PHE A 863 33.27 -23.00 -64.61
N ILE A 864 33.08 -23.99 -63.71
CA ILE A 864 32.57 -25.32 -64.05
C ILE A 864 31.11 -25.25 -64.54
N ARG A 865 30.28 -24.34 -64.00
CA ARG A 865 28.92 -24.09 -64.51
C ARG A 865 28.96 -23.52 -65.93
N GLN A 866 29.76 -22.47 -66.17
CA GLN A 866 29.91 -21.85 -67.49
C GLN A 866 30.41 -22.84 -68.54
N TYR A 867 31.41 -23.66 -68.20
CA TYR A 867 31.89 -24.73 -69.08
C TYR A 867 30.77 -25.73 -69.46
N LYS A 868 30.02 -26.24 -68.47
CA LYS A 868 28.91 -27.19 -68.70
C LYS A 868 27.79 -26.55 -69.54
N HIS A 869 27.58 -25.25 -69.38
CA HIS A 869 26.63 -24.48 -70.17
C HIS A 869 27.09 -24.35 -71.64
N PHE A 870 28.37 -24.04 -71.89
CA PHE A 870 28.93 -24.03 -73.24
C PHE A 870 28.93 -25.40 -73.91
N GLU A 871 29.26 -26.50 -73.21
CA GLU A 871 29.04 -27.85 -73.73
C GLU A 871 27.56 -28.12 -74.07
N GLY A 872 26.63 -27.66 -73.22
CA GLY A 872 25.19 -27.74 -73.48
C GLY A 872 24.78 -27.01 -74.76
N LEU A 873 25.26 -25.79 -74.97
CA LEU A 873 25.02 -24.99 -76.18
C LEU A 873 25.69 -25.60 -77.42
N ILE A 874 26.91 -26.13 -77.32
CA ILE A 874 27.59 -26.83 -78.43
C ILE A 874 26.78 -28.05 -78.86
N ASN A 875 26.36 -28.88 -77.91
CA ASN A 875 25.59 -30.10 -78.21
C ASN A 875 24.22 -29.81 -78.84
N ARG A 876 23.55 -28.72 -78.41
CA ARG A 876 22.23 -28.30 -78.91
C ARG A 876 22.28 -27.57 -80.25
N CYS A 877 23.17 -26.58 -80.39
CA CYS A 877 23.22 -25.71 -81.57
C CYS A 877 24.12 -26.23 -82.69
N TYR A 878 25.02 -27.18 -82.39
CA TYR A 878 25.98 -27.73 -83.36
C TYR A 878 26.00 -29.28 -83.37
N PRO A 879 24.84 -29.96 -83.46
CA PRO A 879 24.79 -31.42 -83.46
C PRO A 879 25.59 -32.02 -84.63
N GLY A 880 26.22 -33.17 -84.37
CA GLY A 880 27.06 -33.89 -85.33
C GLY A 880 28.33 -33.15 -85.77
N SER A 881 28.69 -32.01 -85.16
CA SER A 881 29.81 -31.18 -85.62
C SER A 881 31.21 -31.71 -85.25
N GLY A 882 31.30 -32.63 -84.27
CA GLY A 882 32.57 -33.10 -83.71
C GLY A 882 33.41 -31.96 -83.12
N ILE A 883 32.75 -30.96 -82.54
CA ILE A 883 33.39 -29.84 -81.83
C ILE A 883 33.24 -30.10 -80.33
N THR A 884 34.35 -30.08 -79.61
CA THR A 884 34.44 -30.12 -78.15
C THR A 884 35.47 -29.09 -77.71
N MET A 885 35.47 -28.75 -76.42
CA MET A 885 36.49 -27.88 -75.82
C MET A 885 37.85 -28.59 -75.78
N GLU A 886 38.96 -27.84 -75.81
CA GLU A 886 40.32 -28.40 -75.81
C GLU A 886 40.81 -28.90 -74.42
N PHE A 887 39.99 -28.78 -73.37
CA PHE A 887 40.33 -29.13 -71.98
C PHE A 887 39.09 -29.63 -71.22
N THR A 888 39.28 -30.58 -70.31
CA THR A 888 38.21 -31.25 -69.55
C THR A 888 38.02 -30.63 -68.16
N ILE A 889 36.89 -30.95 -67.52
CA ILE A 889 36.61 -30.52 -66.13
C ILE A 889 37.71 -30.98 -65.16
N GLN A 890 38.33 -32.15 -65.40
CA GLN A 890 39.45 -32.64 -64.58
C GLN A 890 40.69 -31.72 -64.72
N ASP A 891 41.02 -31.31 -65.95
CA ASP A 891 42.11 -30.36 -66.20
C ASP A 891 41.85 -29.03 -65.47
N MET A 892 40.60 -28.54 -65.45
CA MET A 892 40.25 -27.32 -64.72
C MET A 892 40.43 -27.46 -63.21
N LEU A 893 40.00 -28.57 -62.62
CA LEU A 893 40.20 -28.84 -61.19
C LEU A 893 41.70 -28.86 -60.85
N GLU A 894 42.54 -29.44 -61.72
CA GLU A 894 43.99 -29.41 -61.59
C GLU A 894 44.58 -28.01 -61.81
N TYR A 895 44.00 -27.16 -62.67
CA TYR A 895 44.42 -25.77 -62.83
C TYR A 895 44.11 -24.93 -61.58
N PHE A 896 42.87 -24.96 -61.09
CA PHE A 896 42.45 -24.25 -59.87
C PHE A 896 43.24 -24.71 -58.63
N SER A 897 43.44 -26.03 -58.47
CA SER A 897 44.24 -26.61 -57.39
C SER A 897 45.72 -26.22 -57.49
N SER A 898 46.31 -26.30 -58.69
CA SER A 898 47.71 -25.95 -58.92
C SER A 898 47.99 -24.46 -58.72
N ILE A 899 47.01 -23.58 -58.95
CA ILE A 899 47.14 -22.14 -58.68
C ILE A 899 47.09 -21.89 -57.16
N ALA A 900 46.11 -22.47 -56.47
CA ALA A 900 45.94 -22.36 -55.01
C ALA A 900 47.00 -23.11 -54.17
N GLN A 901 47.92 -23.84 -54.81
CA GLN A 901 49.12 -24.43 -54.20
C GLN A 901 50.41 -23.69 -54.59
N SER A 902 50.33 -22.69 -55.47
CA SER A 902 51.48 -21.93 -55.98
C SER A 902 51.63 -20.51 -55.41
N HIS A 903 50.64 -20.10 -54.61
CA HIS A 903 50.58 -18.87 -53.81
C HIS A 903 50.22 -19.26 -52.37
#